data_AF-A0A6C0CK43-F1
#
_entry.id   AF-A0A6C0CK43-F1
#
_cell.length_a   1.000
_cell.length_b   1.000
_cell.length_c   1.000
_cell.angle_alpha   90.00
_cell.angle_beta   90.00
_cell.angle_gamma   90.00
#
_symmetry.space_group_name_H-M   'P 1'
#
loop_
_entity.id
_entity.type
_entity.pdbx_description
1 polymer ?
#
loop_
_entity_poly.entity_id
_entity_poly.type
_entity_poly.pdbx_seq_one_letter_code
_entity_poly.pdbx_strand_id
1 'polypeptide(L)'
;MTGANSANSSNYFDSTNSSNSSNYLDSTNSSNSSNLCPHDSRYKSKTDVLRPYFSESAFIQQRALIELEYYAMMSETIRGVKIDTQKLKSSVACDEFVKKVKEREKETNHDVKAIEYVLKDLILDTPGIGDENTELIHFGLTSQDVNSLANSTSIYRALGDVTLPDISRVLYGLRPLVESEQEMLAHTHGQTASPTTLGKEMAVYYHRIDQELSRLKFERGEITAKFGGAVGNMNVHYALFPKVDWMKCMDEFVGLYNVKRNHYTTQIDTYDSYARVFDSLSRMANIFINMCQDIWTYISKNYLKLAVIESEVGSSTMSHKVNPIDFENAEGNFMLACNNLQFLKNKLQKSRMQRDLTDSTVLRNLGTVFGWFKIGCESLVKGLDKIEPNVEVLRRELDAHYEVMSEFSQSYLRLENRPGYEILKLSTRGKFTISKKEYEEMLAEYLPDVPFKTTAEYIGNAKALANKVLNSPPNMDIIRKYSFQHPLKYGCNPDQTPSAIYSISDADLPYRIINGHPGYINLLDALNSWQLVSTVIKYLGDRYVAAASFKHVSPAGAAVCLKTGENATAEAYTMARDSDPMSSFGDFIAIHGLVDKACAERIKPEVSDGIIALEYTEDALEILKQKKKGRFIILEATKELPDYRDEFKEVYGVGFRQPPPYISGDFTLPSDMTESQRTDAVLANVTAKYTQSNSVVYAKDGQIIGVGAGQQSRIDCTRLAGKKAEMWWLRNSLNYSDILEFKPSTKRQTKVNETIRYILTEDDPLSGWEENFIKQPTPFEKNEQHRVLESMDGVTVASDGFLPFRDNIDEMAKYGVTTLIQPGGSVSDDIVKDACQSYNIRMICTGTRLFHH
;
A
#
# COMPACT_ATOMS: atom_id res chain seq x y z
N MET A 1 -3.68 -83.51 -9.85
CA MET A 1 -3.32 -84.02 -8.51
C MET A 1 -3.89 -83.02 -7.50
N THR A 2 -5.19 -83.02 -7.26
CA THR A 2 -5.98 -83.84 -6.30
C THR A 2 -5.73 -83.53 -4.83
N GLY A 3 -6.81 -83.10 -4.17
CA GLY A 3 -7.00 -82.93 -2.73
C GLY A 3 -8.07 -81.85 -2.47
N ALA A 4 -9.33 -82.05 -2.89
CA ALA A 4 -10.44 -82.65 -2.10
C ALA A 4 -10.85 -81.73 -0.92
N ASN A 5 -12.00 -81.02 -1.03
CA ASN A 5 -13.33 -81.35 -0.45
C ASN A 5 -13.33 -81.27 1.10
N SER A 6 -14.28 -80.67 1.83
CA SER A 6 -15.72 -80.47 1.62
C SER A 6 -16.35 -79.71 2.82
N ALA A 7 -17.47 -79.03 2.55
CA ALA A 7 -18.71 -78.97 3.33
C ALA A 7 -18.76 -78.43 4.78
N ASN A 8 -19.46 -77.30 4.91
CA ASN A 8 -20.50 -76.93 5.88
C ASN A 8 -20.69 -77.76 7.16
N SER A 9 -20.59 -77.09 8.31
CA SER A 9 -21.67 -77.07 9.31
C SER A 9 -21.59 -75.82 10.20
N SER A 10 -22.71 -75.12 10.25
CA SER A 10 -23.04 -74.03 11.17
C SER A 10 -23.48 -74.58 12.52
N ASN A 11 -23.07 -73.97 13.63
CA ASN A 11 -23.98 -73.36 14.64
C ASN A 11 -23.29 -72.98 15.96
N TYR A 12 -23.47 -71.69 16.31
CA TYR A 12 -23.80 -71.12 17.64
C TYR A 12 -22.94 -71.44 18.87
N PHE A 13 -22.21 -70.44 19.41
CA PHE A 13 -22.69 -69.58 20.52
C PHE A 13 -21.66 -68.49 20.92
N ASP A 14 -22.18 -67.27 20.98
CA ASP A 14 -21.87 -66.06 21.75
C ASP A 14 -20.52 -65.68 22.40
N SER A 15 -20.36 -64.35 22.36
CA SER A 15 -19.71 -63.43 23.31
C SER A 15 -18.20 -63.19 23.19
N THR A 16 -17.83 -62.09 22.55
CA THR A 16 -17.36 -60.87 23.24
C THR A 16 -17.05 -59.75 22.23
N ASN A 17 -17.57 -58.56 22.53
CA ASN A 17 -17.33 -57.32 21.80
C ASN A 17 -15.84 -56.99 21.67
N SER A 18 -15.37 -56.71 20.46
CA SER A 18 -14.73 -55.42 20.18
C SER A 18 -14.68 -55.18 18.66
N SER A 19 -15.30 -54.07 18.28
CA SER A 19 -15.37 -53.48 16.96
C SER A 19 -13.99 -53.00 16.49
N ASN A 20 -13.60 -53.42 15.29
CA ASN A 20 -12.57 -52.75 14.48
C ASN A 20 -12.96 -52.88 13.00
N SER A 21 -13.94 -52.09 12.59
CA SER A 21 -14.10 -51.69 11.20
C SER A 21 -13.29 -50.42 10.98
N SER A 22 -12.31 -50.53 10.10
CA SER A 22 -11.34 -49.53 9.70
C SER A 22 -11.97 -48.19 9.26
N ASN A 23 -11.46 -47.13 9.87
CA ASN A 23 -11.79 -45.72 9.64
C ASN A 23 -11.56 -45.31 8.17
N TYR A 24 -12.63 -45.19 7.38
CA TYR A 24 -12.66 -44.16 6.35
C TYR A 24 -12.95 -42.83 7.06
N LEU A 25 -11.99 -41.92 7.02
CA LEU A 25 -12.15 -40.54 7.50
C LEU A 25 -13.42 -39.95 6.87
N ASP A 26 -14.40 -39.65 7.71
CA ASP A 26 -15.66 -39.02 7.36
C ASP A 26 -15.36 -37.65 6.71
N SER A 27 -15.49 -37.58 5.39
CA SER A 27 -15.15 -36.42 4.55
C SER A 27 -16.05 -35.19 4.78
N THR A 28 -16.98 -35.26 5.75
CA THR A 28 -17.99 -34.23 6.00
C THR A 28 -17.55 -33.14 6.99
N ASN A 29 -16.42 -33.34 7.69
CA ASN A 29 -15.74 -32.30 8.48
C ASN A 29 -14.37 -31.99 7.86
N SER A 30 -14.32 -31.04 6.91
CA SER A 30 -13.09 -30.70 6.20
C SER A 30 -12.07 -30.03 7.14
N SER A 31 -11.13 -30.79 7.68
CA SER A 31 -9.83 -30.22 8.03
C SER A 31 -9.19 -29.66 6.74
N ASN A 32 -8.50 -28.52 6.82
CA ASN A 32 -7.89 -27.87 5.64
C ASN A 32 -6.99 -28.81 4.80
N SER A 33 -6.54 -29.94 5.36
CA SER A 33 -5.68 -30.92 4.67
C SER A 33 -6.40 -31.93 3.77
N SER A 34 -7.73 -32.03 3.81
CA SER A 34 -8.49 -32.98 2.96
C SER A 34 -9.00 -32.38 1.63
N ASN A 35 -8.84 -31.07 1.41
CA ASN A 35 -9.26 -30.41 0.17
C ASN A 35 -8.37 -30.80 -1.02
N LEU A 36 -9.00 -31.22 -2.12
CA LEU A 36 -8.31 -31.65 -3.35
C LEU A 36 -7.50 -30.52 -4.01
N CYS A 37 -8.05 -29.32 -4.02
CA CYS A 37 -7.43 -28.15 -4.63
C CYS A 37 -6.41 -27.52 -3.67
N PRO A 38 -5.14 -27.29 -4.08
CA PRO A 38 -4.14 -26.68 -3.20
C PRO A 38 -4.46 -25.23 -2.84
N HIS A 39 -5.29 -24.52 -3.63
CA HIS A 39 -5.79 -23.19 -3.29
C HIS A 39 -6.69 -23.19 -2.05
N ASP A 40 -7.36 -24.30 -1.75
CA ASP A 40 -8.24 -24.41 -0.58
C ASP A 40 -7.59 -25.17 0.58
N SER A 41 -6.34 -25.61 0.42
CA SER A 41 -5.54 -26.28 1.44
C SER A 41 -4.20 -25.58 1.65
N ARG A 42 -3.15 -26.04 0.96
CA ARG A 42 -1.76 -25.61 1.12
C ARG A 42 -1.56 -24.10 0.97
N TYR A 43 -2.28 -23.47 0.05
CA TYR A 43 -2.16 -22.05 -0.27
C TYR A 43 -3.36 -21.22 0.17
N LYS A 44 -4.24 -21.79 1.02
CA LYS A 44 -5.48 -21.15 1.45
C LYS A 44 -5.28 -19.73 1.99
N SER A 45 -4.28 -19.53 2.85
CA SER A 45 -3.97 -18.22 3.41
C SER A 45 -3.62 -17.16 2.36
N LYS A 46 -3.12 -17.56 1.19
CA LYS A 46 -2.74 -16.68 0.08
C LYS A 46 -3.93 -16.36 -0.84
N THR A 47 -4.83 -17.33 -1.02
CA THR A 47 -5.92 -17.26 -2.00
C THR A 47 -7.28 -16.93 -1.38
N ASP A 48 -7.41 -16.91 -0.05
CA ASP A 48 -8.65 -16.54 0.65
C ASP A 48 -9.15 -15.14 0.25
N VAL A 49 -8.24 -14.21 -0.04
CA VAL A 49 -8.57 -12.85 -0.51
C VAL A 49 -9.34 -12.84 -1.84
N LEU A 50 -9.28 -13.92 -2.62
CA LEU A 50 -10.01 -14.05 -3.89
C LEU A 50 -11.44 -14.60 -3.72
N ARG A 51 -11.76 -15.18 -2.56
CA ARG A 51 -13.07 -15.79 -2.29
C ARG A 51 -14.24 -14.82 -2.41
N PRO A 52 -14.15 -13.55 -1.96
CA PRO A 52 -15.22 -12.56 -2.14
C PRO A 52 -15.56 -12.25 -3.61
N TYR A 53 -14.75 -12.68 -4.58
CA TYR A 53 -14.98 -12.39 -6.01
C TYR A 53 -15.36 -13.64 -6.81
N PHE A 54 -14.73 -14.79 -6.53
CA PHE A 54 -14.82 -15.97 -7.39
C PHE A 54 -15.38 -17.22 -6.71
N SER A 55 -15.70 -17.18 -5.42
CA SER A 55 -16.37 -18.32 -4.78
C SER A 55 -17.81 -18.47 -5.25
N GLU A 56 -18.38 -19.67 -5.10
CA GLU A 56 -19.80 -19.90 -5.38
C GLU A 56 -20.71 -18.99 -4.54
N SER A 57 -20.37 -18.78 -3.27
CA SER A 57 -21.07 -17.87 -2.37
C SER A 57 -21.04 -16.43 -2.90
N ALA A 58 -19.85 -15.94 -3.28
CA ALA A 58 -19.71 -14.60 -3.85
C ALA A 58 -20.51 -14.45 -5.15
N PHE A 59 -20.51 -15.47 -6.00
CA PHE A 59 -21.26 -15.43 -7.26
C PHE A 59 -22.77 -15.39 -7.03
N ILE A 60 -23.30 -16.16 -6.06
CA ILE A 60 -24.72 -16.12 -5.67
C ILE A 60 -25.10 -14.76 -5.10
N GLN A 61 -24.29 -14.22 -4.18
CA GLN A 61 -24.53 -12.93 -3.55
C GLN A 61 -24.51 -11.79 -4.57
N GLN A 62 -23.54 -11.78 -5.48
CA GLN A 62 -23.44 -10.77 -6.54
C GLN A 62 -24.63 -10.81 -7.50
N ARG A 63 -25.05 -12.02 -7.91
CA ARG A 63 -26.26 -12.19 -8.75
C ARG A 63 -27.51 -11.67 -8.05
N ALA A 64 -27.67 -11.96 -6.76
CA ALA A 64 -28.80 -11.48 -5.98
C ALA A 64 -28.82 -9.95 -5.84
N LEU A 65 -27.65 -9.33 -5.66
CA LEU A 65 -27.51 -7.87 -5.65
C LEU A 65 -27.89 -7.25 -7.00
N ILE A 66 -27.48 -7.86 -8.12
CA ILE A 66 -27.85 -7.40 -9.47
C ILE A 66 -29.35 -7.48 -9.69
N GLU A 67 -29.98 -8.60 -9.32
CA GLU A 67 -31.44 -8.77 -9.44
C GLU A 67 -32.21 -7.74 -8.61
N LEU A 68 -31.74 -7.47 -7.38
CA LEU A 68 -32.37 -6.52 -6.47
C LEU A 68 -32.30 -5.08 -7.01
N GLU A 69 -31.14 -4.66 -7.51
CA GLU A 69 -30.99 -3.32 -8.09
C GLU A 69 -31.74 -3.19 -9.41
N TYR A 70 -31.74 -4.25 -10.23
CA TYR A 70 -32.51 -4.30 -11.46
C TYR A 70 -34.02 -4.18 -11.18
N TYR A 71 -34.50 -4.91 -10.16
CA TYR A 71 -35.87 -4.83 -9.68
C TYR A 71 -36.27 -3.40 -9.30
N ALA A 72 -35.43 -2.70 -8.55
CA ALA A 72 -35.67 -1.31 -8.17
C ALA A 72 -35.68 -0.37 -9.38
N MET A 73 -34.71 -0.51 -10.29
CA MET A 73 -34.67 0.25 -11.54
C MET A 73 -35.93 0.03 -12.38
N MET A 74 -36.38 -1.23 -12.52
CA MET A 74 -37.60 -1.56 -13.24
C MET A 74 -38.81 -0.92 -12.58
N SER A 75 -39.00 -1.10 -11.27
CA SER A 75 -40.13 -0.50 -10.53
C SER A 75 -40.22 1.02 -10.74
N GLU A 76 -39.09 1.72 -10.66
CA GLU A 76 -39.05 3.16 -10.88
C GLU A 76 -39.36 3.51 -12.34
N THR A 77 -38.76 2.80 -13.30
CA THR A 77 -38.88 3.09 -14.74
C THR A 77 -40.29 2.84 -15.28
N ILE A 78 -40.91 1.71 -14.94
CA ILE A 78 -42.18 1.29 -15.53
C ILE A 78 -43.41 1.59 -14.65
N ARG A 79 -43.23 1.72 -13.34
CA ARG A 79 -44.34 2.01 -12.40
C ARG A 79 -44.21 3.35 -11.69
N GLY A 80 -43.07 4.05 -11.80
CA GLY A 80 -42.82 5.30 -11.08
C GLY A 80 -42.67 5.11 -9.57
N VAL A 81 -42.46 3.87 -9.11
CA VAL A 81 -42.36 3.54 -7.68
C VAL A 81 -40.89 3.30 -7.34
N LYS A 82 -40.32 4.21 -6.55
CA LYS A 82 -38.95 4.10 -6.06
C LYS A 82 -38.86 3.09 -4.93
N ILE A 83 -37.97 2.12 -5.07
CA ILE A 83 -37.73 1.07 -4.08
C ILE A 83 -36.38 1.33 -3.39
N ASP A 84 -36.38 1.34 -2.06
CA ASP A 84 -35.15 1.43 -1.28
C ASP A 84 -34.56 0.03 -1.03
N THR A 85 -33.58 -0.35 -1.85
CA THR A 85 -32.90 -1.65 -1.77
C THR A 85 -31.89 -1.73 -0.63
N GLN A 86 -31.54 -0.62 0.04
CA GLN A 86 -30.48 -0.61 1.05
C GLN A 86 -30.76 -1.56 2.22
N LYS A 87 -32.02 -1.67 2.64
CA LYS A 87 -32.43 -2.58 3.72
C LYS A 87 -32.28 -4.06 3.37
N LEU A 88 -32.21 -4.38 2.08
CA LEU A 88 -32.13 -5.76 1.59
C LEU A 88 -30.71 -6.19 1.22
N LYS A 89 -29.81 -5.23 0.94
CA LYS A 89 -28.42 -5.54 0.55
C LYS A 89 -27.69 -6.39 1.59
N SER A 90 -27.81 -6.07 2.88
CA SER A 90 -27.22 -6.87 3.95
C SER A 90 -27.84 -8.26 4.07
N SER A 91 -29.13 -8.40 3.75
CA SER A 91 -29.87 -9.66 3.82
C SER A 91 -29.51 -10.61 2.68
N VAL A 92 -29.03 -10.10 1.55
CA VAL A 92 -28.53 -10.92 0.42
C VAL A 92 -27.02 -11.14 0.46
N ALA A 93 -26.27 -10.26 1.15
CA ALA A 93 -24.82 -10.34 1.30
C ALA A 93 -24.40 -11.13 2.57
N CYS A 94 -25.02 -12.29 2.82
CA CYS A 94 -24.71 -13.14 3.97
C CYS A 94 -24.72 -14.64 3.62
N ASP A 95 -24.06 -15.45 4.44
CA ASP A 95 -23.98 -16.90 4.22
C ASP A 95 -25.33 -17.61 4.37
N GLU A 96 -26.22 -17.06 5.20
CA GLU A 96 -27.55 -17.62 5.42
C GLU A 96 -28.40 -17.53 4.14
N PHE A 97 -28.29 -16.43 3.40
CA PHE A 97 -28.92 -16.29 2.09
C PHE A 97 -28.40 -17.35 1.10
N VAL A 98 -27.08 -17.57 1.07
CA VAL A 98 -26.45 -18.57 0.19
C VAL A 98 -26.97 -19.98 0.51
N LYS A 99 -27.11 -20.33 1.79
CA LYS A 99 -27.68 -21.62 2.20
C LYS A 99 -29.11 -21.80 1.71
N LYS A 100 -29.98 -20.80 1.90
CA LYS A 100 -31.37 -20.82 1.42
C LYS A 100 -31.44 -21.00 -0.10
N VAL A 101 -30.59 -20.28 -0.85
CA VAL A 101 -30.50 -20.44 -2.31
C VAL A 101 -30.08 -21.86 -2.69
N LYS A 102 -29.06 -22.43 -2.03
CA LYS A 102 -28.60 -23.80 -2.30
C LYS A 102 -29.63 -24.87 -1.95
N GLU A 103 -30.45 -24.65 -0.93
CA GLU A 103 -31.58 -25.53 -0.61
C GLU A 103 -32.65 -25.46 -1.70
N ARG A 104 -33.03 -24.27 -2.13
CA ARG A 104 -34.01 -24.05 -3.21
C ARG A 104 -33.50 -24.53 -4.58
N GLU A 105 -32.19 -24.51 -4.80
CA GLU A 105 -31.54 -25.04 -6.01
C GLU A 105 -31.78 -26.55 -6.15
N LYS A 106 -31.87 -27.31 -5.05
CA LYS A 106 -32.16 -28.76 -5.10
C LYS A 106 -33.53 -29.08 -5.69
N GLU A 107 -34.50 -28.19 -5.51
CA GLU A 107 -35.85 -28.34 -6.05
C GLU A 107 -35.94 -27.87 -7.51
N THR A 108 -35.27 -26.77 -7.84
CA THR A 108 -35.39 -26.10 -9.15
C THR A 108 -34.42 -26.63 -10.20
N ASN A 109 -33.31 -27.25 -9.79
CA ASN A 109 -32.18 -27.63 -10.64
C ASN A 109 -31.69 -26.47 -11.55
N HIS A 110 -31.86 -25.22 -11.07
CA HIS A 110 -31.49 -24.01 -11.79
C HIS A 110 -31.12 -22.89 -10.80
N ASP A 111 -29.85 -22.50 -10.80
CA ASP A 111 -29.27 -21.53 -9.86
C ASP A 111 -29.94 -20.15 -9.85
N VAL A 112 -30.09 -19.50 -11.01
CA VAL A 112 -30.72 -18.16 -11.09
C VAL A 112 -32.19 -18.19 -10.69
N LYS A 113 -32.93 -19.26 -11.02
CA LYS A 113 -34.33 -19.40 -10.62
C LYS A 113 -34.47 -19.60 -9.10
N ALA A 114 -33.54 -20.32 -8.48
CA ALA A 114 -33.48 -20.43 -7.03
C ALA A 114 -33.26 -19.06 -6.36
N ILE A 115 -32.36 -18.24 -6.90
CA ILE A 115 -32.13 -16.86 -6.43
C ILE A 115 -33.40 -16.03 -6.57
N GLU A 116 -34.09 -16.09 -7.72
CA GLU A 116 -35.35 -15.37 -7.93
C GLU A 116 -36.39 -15.71 -6.85
N TYR A 117 -36.61 -17.00 -6.56
CA TYR A 117 -37.58 -17.40 -5.54
C TYR A 117 -37.20 -16.90 -4.14
N VAL A 118 -35.94 -17.06 -3.74
CA VAL A 118 -35.51 -16.61 -2.41
C VAL A 118 -35.57 -15.09 -2.29
N LEU A 119 -35.32 -14.34 -3.36
CA LEU A 119 -35.49 -12.89 -3.38
C LEU A 119 -36.97 -12.48 -3.28
N LYS A 120 -37.88 -13.19 -3.97
CA LYS A 120 -39.32 -12.95 -3.84
C LYS A 120 -39.78 -13.13 -2.40
N ASP A 121 -39.40 -14.25 -1.78
CA ASP A 121 -39.73 -14.55 -0.38
C ASP A 121 -39.16 -13.46 0.55
N LEU A 122 -37.90 -13.07 0.35
CA LEU A 122 -37.25 -12.02 1.14
C LEU A 122 -37.95 -10.66 1.03
N ILE A 123 -38.41 -10.26 -0.16
CA ILE A 123 -39.10 -8.99 -0.36
C ILE A 123 -40.48 -9.00 0.29
N LEU A 124 -41.24 -10.08 0.11
CA LEU A 124 -42.55 -10.26 0.74
C LEU A 124 -42.46 -10.24 2.27
N ASP A 125 -41.39 -10.80 2.83
CA ASP A 125 -41.14 -10.82 4.26
C ASP A 125 -40.62 -9.46 4.81
N THR A 126 -40.30 -8.49 3.95
CA THR A 126 -39.70 -7.21 4.37
C THR A 126 -40.72 -6.06 4.35
N PRO A 127 -41.14 -5.53 5.52
CA PRO A 127 -42.14 -4.48 5.59
C PRO A 127 -41.73 -3.18 4.87
N GLY A 128 -42.63 -2.67 4.03
CA GLY A 128 -42.52 -1.34 3.41
C GLY A 128 -41.70 -1.27 2.11
N ILE A 129 -41.29 -2.41 1.53
CA ILE A 129 -40.58 -2.46 0.24
C ILE A 129 -41.53 -2.76 -0.94
N GLY A 130 -42.62 -3.49 -0.69
CA GLY A 130 -43.79 -3.57 -1.57
C GLY A 130 -44.09 -4.98 -2.07
N ASP A 131 -45.32 -5.44 -1.84
CA ASP A 131 -45.83 -6.74 -2.28
C ASP A 131 -46.21 -6.75 -3.78
N GLU A 132 -46.70 -5.62 -4.29
CA GLU A 132 -47.33 -5.52 -5.62
C GLU A 132 -46.35 -5.55 -6.81
N ASN A 133 -45.05 -5.33 -6.54
CA ASN A 133 -44.02 -5.22 -7.56
C ASN A 133 -43.17 -6.49 -7.72
N THR A 134 -43.28 -7.48 -6.82
CA THR A 134 -42.40 -8.66 -6.73
C THR A 134 -42.24 -9.47 -8.03
N GLU A 135 -43.23 -9.43 -8.93
CA GLU A 135 -43.14 -10.03 -10.27
C GLU A 135 -42.25 -9.27 -11.26
N LEU A 136 -41.67 -8.14 -10.85
CA LEU A 136 -40.65 -7.42 -11.62
C LEU A 136 -39.23 -7.95 -11.40
N ILE A 137 -39.01 -8.82 -10.42
CA ILE A 137 -37.73 -9.53 -10.27
C ILE A 137 -37.49 -10.36 -11.54
N HIS A 138 -36.28 -10.29 -12.08
CA HIS A 138 -35.89 -10.95 -13.34
C HIS A 138 -36.74 -10.56 -14.57
N PHE A 139 -37.51 -9.46 -14.52
CA PHE A 139 -38.43 -9.11 -15.60
C PHE A 139 -37.72 -8.89 -16.94
N GLY A 140 -38.11 -9.66 -17.96
CA GLY A 140 -37.55 -9.55 -19.31
C GLY A 140 -36.07 -9.95 -19.44
N LEU A 141 -35.43 -10.37 -18.34
CA LEU A 141 -34.05 -10.81 -18.32
C LEU A 141 -33.93 -12.27 -18.78
N THR A 142 -32.71 -12.64 -19.13
CA THR A 142 -32.25 -14.02 -19.15
C THR A 142 -31.16 -14.20 -18.11
N SER A 143 -30.95 -15.43 -17.64
CA SER A 143 -29.89 -15.79 -16.67
C SER A 143 -28.52 -15.22 -17.04
N GLN A 144 -28.22 -15.06 -18.33
CA GLN A 144 -26.94 -14.53 -18.81
C GLN A 144 -26.78 -13.01 -18.67
N ASP A 145 -27.86 -12.24 -18.56
CA ASP A 145 -27.75 -10.82 -18.21
C ASP A 145 -27.12 -10.66 -16.82
N VAL A 146 -27.58 -11.47 -15.88
CA VAL A 146 -27.10 -11.47 -14.49
C VAL A 146 -25.72 -12.13 -14.39
N ASN A 147 -25.51 -13.28 -15.05
CA ASN A 147 -24.22 -13.99 -15.02
C ASN A 147 -23.09 -13.18 -15.65
N SER A 148 -23.34 -12.54 -16.79
CA SER A 148 -22.32 -11.76 -17.49
C SER A 148 -21.90 -10.56 -16.65
N LEU A 149 -22.86 -9.81 -16.10
CA LEU A 149 -22.58 -8.67 -15.23
C LEU A 149 -21.89 -9.08 -13.94
N ALA A 150 -22.31 -10.18 -13.30
CA ALA A 150 -21.66 -10.71 -12.10
C ALA A 150 -20.19 -11.07 -12.37
N ASN A 151 -19.91 -11.85 -13.41
CA ASN A 151 -18.53 -12.22 -13.76
C ASN A 151 -17.67 -11.00 -14.13
N SER A 152 -18.22 -10.05 -14.90
CA SER A 152 -17.51 -8.83 -15.31
C SER A 152 -17.12 -8.01 -14.09
N THR A 153 -18.06 -7.84 -13.16
CA THR A 153 -17.84 -7.12 -11.90
C THR A 153 -16.79 -7.84 -11.04
N SER A 154 -16.88 -9.17 -10.91
CA SER A 154 -15.90 -9.96 -10.16
C SER A 154 -14.48 -9.82 -10.73
N ILE A 155 -14.32 -9.88 -12.06
CA ILE A 155 -13.01 -9.68 -12.70
C ILE A 155 -12.52 -8.25 -12.48
N TYR A 156 -13.38 -7.24 -12.70
CA TYR A 156 -13.04 -5.83 -12.49
C TYR A 156 -12.55 -5.57 -11.05
N ARG A 157 -13.28 -6.08 -10.06
CA ARG A 157 -12.94 -5.94 -8.64
C ARG A 157 -11.69 -6.72 -8.28
N ALA A 158 -11.59 -8.01 -8.61
CA ALA A 158 -10.39 -8.81 -8.31
C ALA A 158 -9.10 -8.24 -8.95
N LEU A 159 -9.20 -7.66 -10.14
CA LEU A 159 -8.07 -6.95 -10.74
C LEU A 159 -7.67 -5.72 -9.92
N GLY A 160 -8.64 -4.90 -9.50
CA GLY A 160 -8.38 -3.67 -8.73
C GLY A 160 -7.88 -3.93 -7.32
N ASP A 161 -8.55 -4.84 -6.63
CA ASP A 161 -8.43 -5.05 -5.19
C ASP A 161 -7.29 -6.03 -4.85
N VAL A 162 -6.87 -6.88 -5.80
CA VAL A 162 -5.86 -7.93 -5.57
C VAL A 162 -4.74 -7.91 -6.61
N THR A 163 -5.07 -8.13 -7.89
CA THR A 163 -4.04 -8.43 -8.91
C THR A 163 -3.14 -7.23 -9.22
N LEU A 164 -3.71 -6.04 -9.41
CA LEU A 164 -2.94 -4.84 -9.69
C LEU A 164 -2.03 -4.44 -8.50
N PRO A 165 -2.50 -4.46 -7.24
CA PRO A 165 -1.64 -4.30 -6.06
C PRO A 165 -0.49 -5.31 -5.99
N ASP A 166 -0.75 -6.60 -6.23
CA ASP A 166 0.31 -7.62 -6.20
C ASP A 166 1.40 -7.37 -7.25
N ILE A 167 1.02 -6.96 -8.47
CA ILE A 167 2.00 -6.57 -9.50
C ILE A 167 2.76 -5.31 -9.08
N SER A 168 2.10 -4.33 -8.42
CA SER A 168 2.81 -3.16 -7.85
C SER A 168 3.91 -3.59 -6.89
N ARG A 169 3.58 -4.53 -5.99
CA ARG A 169 4.52 -5.03 -4.98
C ARG A 169 5.73 -5.71 -5.61
N VAL A 170 5.54 -6.45 -6.70
CA VAL A 170 6.65 -7.04 -7.46
C VAL A 170 7.57 -5.95 -8.02
N LEU A 171 7.02 -4.91 -8.66
CA LEU A 171 7.82 -3.77 -9.16
C LEU A 171 8.58 -3.07 -8.03
N TYR A 172 7.92 -2.88 -6.89
CA TYR A 172 8.52 -2.26 -5.72
C TYR A 172 9.69 -3.09 -5.17
N GLY A 173 9.50 -4.41 -4.98
CA GLY A 173 10.55 -5.31 -4.53
C GLY A 173 11.71 -5.46 -5.53
N LEU A 174 11.45 -5.26 -6.82
CA LEU A 174 12.48 -5.29 -7.87
C LEU A 174 13.34 -4.01 -7.90
N ARG A 175 12.78 -2.87 -7.46
CA ARG A 175 13.41 -1.55 -7.57
C ARG A 175 14.83 -1.47 -6.96
N PRO A 176 15.13 -1.99 -5.76
CA PRO A 176 16.49 -1.94 -5.21
C PRO A 176 17.53 -2.62 -6.11
N LEU A 177 17.14 -3.70 -6.80
CA LEU A 177 18.03 -4.37 -7.74
C LEU A 177 18.23 -3.55 -9.02
N VAL A 178 17.21 -2.82 -9.47
CA VAL A 178 17.32 -1.87 -10.61
C VAL A 178 18.24 -0.71 -10.30
N GLU A 179 18.22 -0.21 -9.06
CA GLU A 179 19.08 0.88 -8.56
C GLU A 179 20.55 0.43 -8.39
N SER A 180 20.83 -0.88 -8.47
CA SER A 180 22.18 -1.41 -8.37
C SER A 180 23.08 -0.95 -9.52
N GLU A 181 24.13 -0.21 -9.19
CA GLU A 181 25.15 0.18 -10.17
C GLU A 181 26.22 -0.90 -10.40
N GLN A 182 26.09 -2.08 -9.80
CA GLN A 182 27.12 -3.12 -9.84
C GLN A 182 27.33 -3.63 -11.27
N GLU A 183 28.57 -3.54 -11.75
CA GLU A 183 28.99 -4.08 -13.04
C GLU A 183 28.92 -5.61 -13.02
N MET A 184 28.53 -6.18 -14.15
CA MET A 184 28.31 -7.62 -14.29
C MET A 184 28.78 -8.11 -15.65
N LEU A 185 29.37 -9.31 -15.67
CA LEU A 185 29.68 -10.00 -16.92
C LEU A 185 28.38 -10.49 -17.57
N ALA A 186 28.14 -10.11 -18.83
CA ALA A 186 26.97 -10.58 -19.56
C ALA A 186 27.20 -12.00 -20.09
N HIS A 187 26.11 -12.73 -20.30
CA HIS A 187 26.15 -14.06 -20.91
C HIS A 187 25.20 -14.13 -22.11
N THR A 188 25.74 -14.48 -23.28
CA THR A 188 24.95 -14.74 -24.49
C THR A 188 25.18 -16.18 -24.92
N HIS A 189 24.10 -16.94 -25.19
CA HIS A 189 24.18 -18.39 -25.37
C HIS A 189 24.87 -19.13 -24.20
N GLY A 190 24.81 -18.55 -22.99
CA GLY A 190 25.52 -19.04 -21.81
C GLY A 190 27.04 -18.84 -21.82
N GLN A 191 27.59 -18.08 -22.77
CA GLN A 191 29.01 -17.74 -22.88
C GLN A 191 29.27 -16.28 -22.53
N THR A 192 30.48 -15.97 -22.05
CA THR A 192 30.89 -14.63 -21.65
C THR A 192 30.75 -13.64 -22.80
N ALA A 193 30.25 -12.44 -22.50
CA ALA A 193 29.96 -11.39 -23.46
C ALA A 193 30.25 -10.00 -22.88
N SER A 194 30.14 -8.96 -23.72
CA SER A 194 30.41 -7.57 -23.35
C SER A 194 29.70 -7.19 -22.05
N PRO A 195 30.40 -6.59 -21.06
CA PRO A 195 29.86 -6.30 -19.74
C PRO A 195 28.59 -5.45 -19.73
N THR A 196 27.81 -5.60 -18.66
CA THR A 196 26.57 -4.87 -18.37
C THR A 196 26.57 -4.44 -16.89
N THR A 197 25.42 -4.02 -16.36
CA THR A 197 25.21 -3.88 -14.92
C THR A 197 24.02 -4.72 -14.46
N LEU A 198 24.06 -5.19 -13.21
CA LEU A 198 22.94 -5.89 -12.59
C LEU A 198 21.67 -5.03 -12.66
N GLY A 199 21.77 -3.73 -12.31
CA GLY A 199 20.63 -2.82 -12.36
C GLY A 199 20.03 -2.67 -13.75
N LYS A 200 20.85 -2.64 -14.80
CA LYS A 200 20.33 -2.59 -16.17
C LYS A 200 19.61 -3.87 -16.57
N GLU A 201 20.10 -5.05 -16.19
CA GLU A 201 19.38 -6.30 -16.51
C GLU A 201 18.04 -6.39 -15.77
N MET A 202 17.99 -5.91 -14.52
CA MET A 202 16.72 -5.80 -13.78
C MET A 202 15.79 -4.74 -14.37
N ALA A 203 16.35 -3.64 -14.89
CA ALA A 203 15.58 -2.58 -15.55
C ALA A 203 14.81 -3.09 -16.78
N VAL A 204 15.32 -4.12 -17.48
CA VAL A 204 14.61 -4.75 -18.61
C VAL A 204 13.29 -5.35 -18.15
N TYR A 205 13.29 -6.10 -17.04
CA TYR A 205 12.07 -6.66 -16.46
C TYR A 205 11.16 -5.57 -15.92
N TYR A 206 11.71 -4.63 -15.15
CA TYR A 206 10.95 -3.51 -14.59
C TYR A 206 10.17 -2.76 -15.68
N HIS A 207 10.84 -2.42 -16.79
CA HIS A 207 10.21 -1.75 -17.93
C HIS A 207 9.07 -2.55 -18.55
N ARG A 208 9.32 -3.85 -18.82
CA ARG A 208 8.33 -4.75 -19.45
C ARG A 208 7.10 -4.93 -18.55
N ILE A 209 7.31 -5.07 -17.25
CA ILE A 209 6.25 -5.21 -16.25
C ILE A 209 5.43 -3.91 -16.19
N ASP A 210 6.08 -2.74 -16.08
CA ASP A 210 5.37 -1.45 -16.00
C ASP A 210 4.50 -1.16 -17.24
N GLN A 211 4.98 -1.50 -18.43
CA GLN A 211 4.21 -1.37 -19.68
C GLN A 211 2.97 -2.28 -19.70
N GLU A 212 3.12 -3.58 -19.39
CA GLU A 212 1.98 -4.50 -19.38
C GLU A 212 0.99 -4.18 -18.27
N LEU A 213 1.48 -3.64 -17.16
CA LEU A 213 0.67 -3.24 -16.04
C LEU A 213 -0.17 -2.00 -16.35
N SER A 214 0.42 -1.04 -17.05
CA SER A 214 -0.27 0.12 -17.62
C SER A 214 -1.37 -0.32 -18.59
N ARG A 215 -1.06 -1.27 -19.48
CA ARG A 215 -2.05 -1.86 -20.40
C ARG A 215 -3.17 -2.57 -19.66
N LEU A 216 -2.85 -3.38 -18.64
CA LEU A 216 -3.86 -4.11 -17.86
C LEU A 216 -4.82 -3.17 -17.13
N LYS A 217 -4.34 -2.01 -16.64
CA LYS A 217 -5.19 -0.96 -16.07
C LYS A 217 -6.19 -0.40 -17.08
N PHE A 218 -5.73 -0.16 -18.31
CA PHE A 218 -6.61 0.26 -19.41
C PHE A 218 -7.65 -0.82 -19.71
N GLU A 219 -7.23 -2.07 -19.93
CA GLU A 219 -8.14 -3.17 -20.25
C GLU A 219 -9.17 -3.45 -19.14
N ARG A 220 -8.80 -3.24 -17.87
CA ARG A 220 -9.74 -3.31 -16.74
C ARG A 220 -10.89 -2.30 -16.91
N GLY A 221 -10.61 -1.08 -17.34
CA GLY A 221 -11.64 -0.05 -17.58
C GLY A 221 -12.48 -0.30 -18.83
N GLU A 222 -12.03 -1.20 -19.70
CA GLU A 222 -12.71 -1.62 -20.94
C GLU A 222 -13.42 -2.98 -20.80
N ILE A 223 -13.57 -3.49 -19.57
CA ILE A 223 -14.35 -4.70 -19.30
C ILE A 223 -15.81 -4.44 -19.67
N THR A 224 -16.37 -5.39 -20.41
CA THR A 224 -17.75 -5.33 -20.87
C THR A 224 -18.60 -6.40 -20.21
N ALA A 225 -19.89 -6.13 -20.08
CA ALA A 225 -20.92 -7.09 -19.73
C ALA A 225 -22.08 -7.05 -20.73
N LYS A 226 -22.70 -8.20 -20.95
CA LYS A 226 -23.95 -8.33 -21.69
C LYS A 226 -25.15 -8.08 -20.77
N PHE A 227 -26.06 -7.21 -21.19
CA PHE A 227 -27.33 -6.99 -20.49
C PHE A 227 -28.42 -6.58 -21.49
N GLY A 228 -29.05 -7.56 -22.12
CA GLY A 228 -29.88 -7.38 -23.32
C GLY A 228 -30.99 -8.41 -23.53
N GLY A 229 -31.36 -9.18 -22.51
CA GLY A 229 -32.44 -10.17 -22.60
C GLY A 229 -32.06 -11.43 -23.39
N ALA A 230 -33.05 -12.26 -23.71
CA ALA A 230 -32.87 -13.64 -24.18
C ALA A 230 -31.84 -13.85 -25.31
N VAL A 231 -31.81 -12.96 -26.30
CA VAL A 231 -30.90 -13.05 -27.46
C VAL A 231 -30.15 -11.75 -27.75
N GLY A 232 -30.09 -10.83 -26.79
CA GLY A 232 -29.36 -9.55 -26.90
C GLY A 232 -30.18 -8.37 -27.43
N ASN A 233 -31.44 -8.57 -27.83
CA ASN A 233 -32.26 -7.54 -28.49
C ASN A 233 -33.30 -6.86 -27.59
N MET A 234 -33.35 -7.21 -26.29
CA MET A 234 -34.34 -6.69 -25.32
C MET A 234 -35.80 -6.82 -25.82
N ASN A 235 -36.14 -7.97 -26.42
CA ASN A 235 -37.43 -8.18 -27.09
C ASN A 235 -38.64 -7.88 -26.20
N VAL A 236 -38.61 -8.34 -24.94
CA VAL A 236 -39.72 -8.15 -23.98
C VAL A 236 -39.86 -6.68 -23.61
N HIS A 237 -38.74 -6.01 -23.32
CA HIS A 237 -38.69 -4.60 -22.95
C HIS A 237 -39.29 -3.70 -24.04
N TYR A 238 -38.84 -3.84 -25.29
CA TYR A 238 -39.35 -3.04 -26.40
C TYR A 238 -40.80 -3.38 -26.79
N ALA A 239 -41.21 -4.66 -26.66
CA ALA A 239 -42.58 -5.06 -26.97
C ALA A 239 -43.60 -4.46 -25.99
N LEU A 240 -43.27 -4.45 -24.69
CA LEU A 240 -44.20 -3.99 -23.65
C LEU A 240 -44.09 -2.49 -23.38
N PHE A 241 -42.91 -1.90 -23.52
CA PHE A 241 -42.64 -0.51 -23.19
C PHE A 241 -41.84 0.20 -24.30
N PRO A 242 -42.42 0.38 -25.50
CA PRO A 242 -41.70 0.91 -26.68
C PRO A 242 -41.28 2.38 -26.56
N LYS A 243 -41.79 3.10 -25.56
CA LYS A 243 -41.48 4.53 -25.32
C LYS A 243 -40.32 4.75 -24.35
N VAL A 244 -39.86 3.71 -23.66
CA VAL A 244 -38.72 3.79 -22.73
C VAL A 244 -37.43 3.69 -23.53
N ASP A 245 -36.46 4.55 -23.23
CA ASP A 245 -35.11 4.47 -23.81
C ASP A 245 -34.31 3.35 -23.13
N TRP A 246 -34.60 2.11 -23.53
CA TRP A 246 -33.98 0.93 -22.95
C TRP A 246 -32.47 0.86 -23.16
N MET A 247 -31.94 1.47 -24.22
CA MET A 247 -30.49 1.54 -24.43
C MET A 247 -29.84 2.34 -23.30
N LYS A 248 -30.34 3.55 -23.06
CA LYS A 248 -29.85 4.41 -21.98
C LYS A 248 -30.05 3.78 -20.60
N CYS A 249 -31.23 3.27 -20.30
CA CYS A 249 -31.51 2.65 -19.00
C CYS A 249 -30.55 1.50 -18.68
N MET A 250 -30.29 0.60 -19.65
CA MET A 250 -29.41 -0.54 -19.43
C MET A 250 -27.93 -0.12 -19.40
N ASP A 251 -27.52 0.89 -20.16
CA ASP A 251 -26.16 1.44 -20.11
C ASP A 251 -25.88 2.07 -18.74
N GLU A 252 -26.82 2.86 -18.21
CA GLU A 252 -26.74 3.46 -16.88
C GLU A 252 -26.72 2.39 -15.78
N PHE A 253 -27.58 1.37 -15.89
CA PHE A 253 -27.64 0.26 -14.93
C PHE A 253 -26.34 -0.55 -14.87
N VAL A 254 -25.81 -0.96 -16.03
CA VAL A 254 -24.55 -1.70 -16.10
C VAL A 254 -23.38 -0.83 -15.60
N GLY A 255 -23.42 0.48 -15.88
CA GLY A 255 -22.44 1.45 -15.42
C GLY A 255 -22.32 1.56 -13.89
N LEU A 256 -23.35 1.22 -13.12
CA LEU A 256 -23.31 1.17 -11.65
C LEU A 256 -22.26 0.18 -11.13
N TYR A 257 -21.89 -0.81 -11.95
CA TYR A 257 -20.92 -1.86 -11.61
C TYR A 257 -19.52 -1.58 -12.17
N ASN A 258 -19.27 -0.38 -12.70
CA ASN A 258 -17.98 0.06 -13.26
C ASN A 258 -17.50 -0.78 -14.45
N VAL A 259 -18.45 -1.38 -15.17
CA VAL A 259 -18.21 -2.10 -16.43
C VAL A 259 -19.07 -1.48 -17.53
N LYS A 260 -18.68 -1.68 -18.79
CA LYS A 260 -19.40 -1.14 -19.93
C LYS A 260 -20.44 -2.14 -20.43
N ARG A 261 -21.60 -1.67 -20.89
CA ARG A 261 -22.53 -2.57 -21.58
C ARG A 261 -22.02 -2.88 -22.98
N ASN A 262 -21.94 -4.16 -23.35
CA ASN A 262 -21.76 -4.55 -24.74
C ASN A 262 -23.12 -4.52 -25.43
N HIS A 263 -23.23 -3.72 -26.51
CA HIS A 263 -24.47 -3.56 -27.26
C HIS A 263 -24.70 -4.66 -28.30
N TYR A 264 -23.64 -5.36 -28.72
CA TYR A 264 -23.70 -6.33 -29.80
C TYR A 264 -23.40 -7.72 -29.27
N THR A 265 -24.44 -8.35 -28.74
CA THR A 265 -24.32 -9.63 -28.03
C THR A 265 -25.35 -10.62 -28.55
N THR A 266 -25.13 -11.90 -28.28
CA THR A 266 -26.16 -12.93 -28.41
C THR A 266 -26.83 -13.13 -27.05
N GLN A 267 -27.12 -14.36 -26.63
CA GLN A 267 -27.54 -14.63 -25.26
C GLN A 267 -26.41 -14.41 -24.25
N ILE A 268 -25.15 -14.51 -24.68
CA ILE A 268 -23.92 -14.30 -23.89
C ILE A 268 -23.16 -13.06 -24.39
N ASP A 269 -22.22 -12.56 -23.58
CA ASP A 269 -21.21 -11.62 -24.09
C ASP A 269 -20.26 -12.33 -25.07
N THR A 270 -19.61 -11.54 -25.92
CA THR A 270 -18.53 -11.94 -26.84
C THR A 270 -17.28 -12.45 -26.12
N TYR A 271 -17.11 -12.07 -24.84
CA TYR A 271 -15.93 -12.35 -24.01
C TYR A 271 -14.61 -11.74 -24.53
N ASP A 272 -14.67 -10.83 -25.52
CA ASP A 272 -13.46 -10.22 -26.10
C ASP A 272 -12.74 -9.29 -25.12
N SER A 273 -13.46 -8.61 -24.23
CA SER A 273 -12.85 -7.82 -23.16
C SER A 273 -12.10 -8.70 -22.16
N TYR A 274 -12.64 -9.87 -21.83
CA TYR A 274 -11.97 -10.85 -20.97
C TYR A 274 -10.71 -11.40 -21.65
N ALA A 275 -10.79 -11.69 -22.95
CA ALA A 275 -9.64 -12.14 -23.74
C ALA A 275 -8.47 -11.14 -23.68
N ARG A 276 -8.73 -9.84 -23.77
CA ARG A 276 -7.70 -8.79 -23.67
C ARG A 276 -7.07 -8.71 -22.27
N VAL A 277 -7.88 -8.87 -21.23
CA VAL A 277 -7.39 -8.98 -19.84
C VAL A 277 -6.51 -10.22 -19.69
N PHE A 278 -6.97 -11.38 -20.14
CA PHE A 278 -6.23 -12.64 -20.00
C PHE A 278 -4.93 -12.63 -20.80
N ASP A 279 -4.93 -12.07 -22.00
CA ASP A 279 -3.71 -11.87 -22.78
C ASP A 279 -2.68 -11.01 -22.05
N SER A 280 -3.13 -9.94 -21.40
CA SER A 280 -2.25 -9.05 -20.63
C SER A 280 -1.67 -9.76 -19.40
N LEU A 281 -2.48 -10.53 -18.68
CA LEU A 281 -2.01 -11.37 -17.59
C LEU A 281 -1.07 -12.50 -18.06
N SER A 282 -1.33 -13.12 -19.21
CA SER A 282 -0.44 -14.13 -19.80
C SER A 282 0.90 -13.55 -20.20
N ARG A 283 0.93 -12.35 -20.82
CA ARG A 283 2.20 -11.65 -21.12
C ARG A 283 2.95 -11.31 -19.85
N MET A 284 2.25 -10.82 -18.82
CA MET A 284 2.84 -10.54 -17.51
C MET A 284 3.45 -11.80 -16.87
N ALA A 285 2.71 -12.91 -16.85
CA ALA A 285 3.18 -14.18 -16.31
C ALA A 285 4.45 -14.67 -17.03
N ASN A 286 4.54 -14.54 -18.36
CA ASN A 286 5.75 -14.89 -19.11
C ASN A 286 6.95 -14.00 -18.76
N ILE A 287 6.73 -12.70 -18.51
CA ILE A 287 7.79 -11.81 -18.03
C ILE A 287 8.30 -12.28 -16.67
N PHE A 288 7.39 -12.61 -15.74
CA PHE A 288 7.75 -13.12 -14.42
C PHE A 288 8.45 -14.48 -14.44
N ILE A 289 8.02 -15.40 -15.30
CA ILE A 289 8.69 -16.70 -15.49
C ILE A 289 10.14 -16.49 -15.92
N ASN A 290 10.37 -15.66 -16.95
CA ASN A 290 11.72 -15.38 -17.42
C ASN A 290 12.55 -14.70 -16.33
N MET A 291 11.97 -13.79 -15.54
CA MET A 291 12.68 -13.16 -14.41
C MET A 291 13.06 -14.18 -13.33
N CYS A 292 12.17 -15.12 -12.99
CA CYS A 292 12.46 -16.18 -12.03
C CYS A 292 13.64 -17.05 -12.50
N GLN A 293 13.67 -17.42 -13.79
CA GLN A 293 14.74 -18.23 -14.39
C GLN A 293 16.10 -17.53 -14.40
N ASP A 294 16.12 -16.23 -14.73
CA ASP A 294 17.36 -15.45 -14.74
C ASP A 294 17.87 -15.22 -13.30
N ILE A 295 16.98 -14.87 -12.35
CA ILE A 295 17.36 -14.73 -10.93
C ILE A 295 17.86 -16.04 -10.35
N TRP A 296 17.19 -17.17 -10.65
CA TRP A 296 17.65 -18.49 -10.26
C TRP A 296 19.07 -18.76 -10.78
N THR A 297 19.35 -18.38 -12.02
CA THR A 297 20.67 -18.53 -12.65
C THR A 297 21.71 -17.63 -11.99
N TYR A 298 21.36 -16.38 -11.65
CA TYR A 298 22.25 -15.47 -10.91
C TYR A 298 22.57 -15.98 -9.50
N ILE A 299 21.60 -16.58 -8.80
CA ILE A 299 21.83 -17.24 -7.51
C ILE A 299 22.75 -18.45 -7.69
N SER A 300 22.51 -19.27 -8.71
CA SER A 300 23.37 -20.44 -9.02
C SER A 300 24.81 -20.04 -9.30
N LYS A 301 25.03 -18.88 -9.95
CA LYS A 301 26.36 -18.28 -10.18
C LYS A 301 26.94 -17.53 -8.99
N ASN A 302 26.21 -17.45 -7.87
CA ASN A 302 26.55 -16.64 -6.69
C ASN A 302 26.67 -15.14 -6.97
N TYR A 303 26.07 -14.64 -8.05
CA TYR A 303 25.96 -13.20 -8.31
C TYR A 303 24.99 -12.52 -7.35
N LEU A 304 23.99 -13.27 -6.88
CA LEU A 304 23.05 -12.87 -5.85
C LEU A 304 23.21 -13.81 -4.65
N LYS A 305 23.24 -13.25 -3.44
CA LYS A 305 23.19 -14.01 -2.18
C LYS A 305 21.75 -14.12 -1.71
N LEU A 306 21.43 -15.21 -1.03
CA LEU A 306 20.17 -15.38 -0.31
C LEU A 306 20.41 -15.12 1.19
N ALA A 307 19.61 -14.24 1.78
CA ALA A 307 19.60 -13.99 3.21
C ALA A 307 19.25 -15.29 3.97
N VAL A 308 20.01 -15.58 5.03
CA VAL A 308 19.79 -16.75 5.90
C VAL A 308 18.87 -16.33 7.05
N ILE A 309 17.71 -16.97 7.17
CA ILE A 309 16.83 -16.83 8.32
C ILE A 309 17.17 -17.98 9.27
N GLU A 310 17.64 -17.68 10.49
CA GLU A 310 18.14 -18.69 11.45
C GLU A 310 17.15 -19.83 11.75
N SER A 311 15.85 -19.57 11.62
CA SER A 311 14.78 -20.55 11.86
C SER A 311 14.42 -21.41 10.63
N GLU A 312 14.88 -21.09 9.43
CA GLU A 312 14.56 -21.83 8.20
C GLU A 312 15.60 -22.94 7.91
N VAL A 313 15.14 -24.19 7.74
CA VAL A 313 16.00 -25.30 7.30
C VAL A 313 16.04 -25.33 5.76
N GLY A 314 17.15 -24.88 5.17
CA GLY A 314 17.30 -24.78 3.72
C GLY A 314 17.49 -26.11 2.96
N SER A 315 17.98 -27.15 3.64
CA SER A 315 18.10 -28.52 3.11
C SER A 315 17.97 -29.55 4.23
N SER A 316 17.28 -30.66 3.97
CA SER A 316 17.09 -31.76 4.92
C SER A 316 18.39 -32.53 5.25
N THR A 317 19.46 -32.33 4.48
CA THR A 317 20.72 -33.07 4.63
C THR A 317 21.97 -32.19 4.67
N MET A 318 21.98 -31.04 3.99
CA MET A 318 23.13 -30.14 3.92
C MET A 318 22.88 -28.85 4.72
N SER A 319 23.46 -28.75 5.91
CA SER A 319 23.20 -27.67 6.87
C SER A 319 23.53 -26.24 6.39
N HIS A 320 24.39 -26.09 5.39
CA HIS A 320 24.82 -24.79 4.84
C HIS A 320 24.02 -24.36 3.59
N LYS A 321 23.16 -25.21 3.03
CA LYS A 321 22.55 -24.99 1.72
C LYS A 321 21.24 -24.20 1.83
N VAL A 322 21.20 -23.03 1.20
CA VAL A 322 20.00 -22.20 1.03
C VAL A 322 19.60 -22.21 -0.44
N ASN A 323 18.32 -22.43 -0.73
CA ASN A 323 17.80 -22.66 -2.08
C ASN A 323 16.84 -21.54 -2.52
N PRO A 324 16.79 -21.19 -3.81
CA PRO A 324 15.87 -20.17 -4.36
C PRO A 324 14.42 -20.67 -4.48
N ILE A 325 13.89 -21.37 -3.48
CA ILE A 325 12.58 -22.05 -3.52
C ILE A 325 11.40 -21.10 -3.75
N ASP A 326 11.54 -19.85 -3.32
CA ASP A 326 10.51 -18.83 -3.47
C ASP A 326 10.35 -18.46 -4.97
N PHE A 327 11.45 -18.39 -5.73
CA PHE A 327 11.44 -18.18 -7.18
C PHE A 327 10.96 -19.40 -7.96
N GLU A 328 11.36 -20.61 -7.55
CA GLU A 328 10.91 -21.87 -8.16
C GLU A 328 9.38 -22.07 -7.97
N ASN A 329 8.86 -21.74 -6.79
CA ASN A 329 7.43 -21.76 -6.53
C ASN A 329 6.69 -20.68 -7.34
N ALA A 330 7.27 -19.48 -7.47
CA ALA A 330 6.70 -18.43 -8.30
C ALA A 330 6.60 -18.86 -9.77
N GLU A 331 7.70 -19.37 -10.34
CA GLU A 331 7.78 -19.87 -11.71
C GLU A 331 6.69 -20.89 -12.01
N GLY A 332 6.57 -21.95 -11.20
CA GLY A 332 5.57 -23.00 -11.42
C GLY A 332 4.13 -22.48 -11.40
N ASN A 333 3.82 -21.57 -10.47
CA ASN A 333 2.48 -20.98 -10.40
C ASN A 333 2.20 -20.04 -11.57
N PHE A 334 3.17 -19.24 -12.02
CA PHE A 334 2.99 -18.41 -13.22
C PHE A 334 2.84 -19.24 -14.50
N MET A 335 3.51 -20.38 -14.63
CA MET A 335 3.29 -21.31 -15.74
C MET A 335 1.87 -21.85 -15.76
N LEU A 336 1.35 -22.26 -14.60
CA LEU A 336 -0.03 -22.73 -14.46
C LEU A 336 -1.04 -21.62 -14.81
N ALA A 337 -0.83 -20.40 -14.29
CA ALA A 337 -1.65 -19.24 -14.62
C ALA A 337 -1.62 -18.94 -16.13
N CYS A 338 -0.44 -18.83 -16.72
CA CYS A 338 -0.24 -18.46 -18.13
C CYS A 338 -0.99 -19.41 -19.08
N ASN A 339 -0.83 -20.73 -18.90
CA ASN A 339 -1.46 -21.74 -19.74
C ASN A 339 -2.99 -21.72 -19.62
N ASN A 340 -3.50 -21.56 -18.40
CA ASN A 340 -4.95 -21.55 -18.20
C ASN A 340 -5.60 -20.24 -18.67
N LEU A 341 -4.93 -19.10 -18.55
CA LEU A 341 -5.38 -17.83 -19.15
C LEU A 341 -5.52 -17.94 -20.68
N GLN A 342 -4.54 -18.57 -21.35
CA GLN A 342 -4.61 -18.82 -22.79
C GLN A 342 -5.76 -19.76 -23.16
N PHE A 343 -5.99 -20.82 -22.38
CA PHE A 343 -7.14 -21.71 -22.56
C PHE A 343 -8.46 -20.94 -22.43
N LEU A 344 -8.63 -20.14 -21.37
CA LEU A 344 -9.84 -19.36 -21.12
C LEU A 344 -10.14 -18.43 -22.30
N LYS A 345 -9.14 -17.65 -22.74
CA LYS A 345 -9.25 -16.79 -23.92
C LYS A 345 -9.75 -17.57 -25.14
N ASN A 346 -9.04 -18.64 -25.50
CA ASN A 346 -9.30 -19.37 -26.74
C ASN A 346 -10.66 -20.07 -26.73
N LYS A 347 -11.12 -20.53 -25.56
CA LYS A 347 -12.41 -21.20 -25.41
C LYS A 347 -13.56 -20.21 -25.40
N LEU A 348 -13.46 -19.10 -24.67
CA LEU A 348 -14.61 -18.24 -24.38
C LEU A 348 -15.09 -17.49 -25.62
N GLN A 349 -14.19 -17.11 -26.53
CA GLN A 349 -14.53 -16.43 -27.78
C GLN A 349 -15.31 -17.30 -28.80
N LYS A 350 -15.66 -18.55 -28.46
CA LYS A 350 -16.33 -19.50 -29.34
C LYS A 350 -17.55 -20.10 -28.65
N SER A 351 -18.70 -19.91 -29.29
CA SER A 351 -19.96 -20.50 -28.88
C SER A 351 -20.83 -20.76 -30.11
N ARG A 352 -21.54 -21.91 -30.16
CA ARG A 352 -22.39 -22.26 -31.30
C ARG A 352 -23.63 -21.35 -31.36
N MET A 353 -23.90 -20.79 -32.54
CA MET A 353 -25.07 -19.92 -32.81
C MET A 353 -25.23 -18.83 -31.72
N GLN A 354 -26.43 -18.62 -31.18
CA GLN A 354 -26.69 -17.61 -30.15
C GLN A 354 -26.16 -17.99 -28.76
N ARG A 355 -25.99 -19.29 -28.45
CA ARG A 355 -25.05 -19.80 -27.43
C ARG A 355 -25.06 -21.34 -27.34
N ASP A 356 -23.99 -21.91 -26.80
CA ASP A 356 -24.01 -23.15 -26.03
C ASP A 356 -23.59 -22.87 -24.57
N LEU A 357 -23.68 -23.85 -23.66
CA LEU A 357 -23.47 -23.64 -22.21
C LEU A 357 -22.05 -24.01 -21.72
N THR A 358 -21.11 -24.26 -22.64
CA THR A 358 -19.76 -24.72 -22.28
C THR A 358 -18.94 -23.66 -21.54
N ASP A 359 -19.27 -22.39 -21.71
CA ASP A 359 -18.68 -21.25 -21.01
C ASP A 359 -18.97 -21.25 -19.50
N SER A 360 -20.18 -21.67 -19.10
CA SER A 360 -20.62 -21.66 -17.69
C SER A 360 -19.67 -22.42 -16.75
N THR A 361 -19.29 -23.65 -17.10
CA THR A 361 -18.34 -24.43 -16.29
C THR A 361 -16.92 -23.87 -16.35
N VAL A 362 -16.53 -23.30 -17.50
CA VAL A 362 -15.18 -22.74 -17.69
C VAL A 362 -14.99 -21.48 -16.86
N LEU A 363 -15.98 -20.59 -16.79
CA LEU A 363 -15.91 -19.35 -16.00
C LEU A 363 -15.83 -19.59 -14.48
N ARG A 364 -16.31 -20.75 -13.99
CA ARG A 364 -16.15 -21.11 -12.57
C ARG A 364 -14.70 -21.37 -12.16
N ASN A 365 -13.77 -21.43 -13.12
CA ASN A 365 -12.34 -21.61 -12.85
C ASN A 365 -11.56 -20.29 -12.80
N LEU A 366 -12.21 -19.13 -12.93
CA LEU A 366 -11.54 -17.83 -12.83
C LEU A 366 -10.79 -17.69 -11.50
N GLY A 367 -11.39 -18.10 -10.38
CA GLY A 367 -10.76 -18.05 -9.06
C GLY A 367 -9.47 -18.86 -8.97
N THR A 368 -9.43 -20.05 -9.57
CA THR A 368 -8.24 -20.90 -9.66
C THR A 368 -7.12 -20.22 -10.44
N VAL A 369 -7.46 -19.65 -11.61
CA VAL A 369 -6.48 -18.99 -12.49
C VAL A 369 -5.86 -17.76 -11.83
N PHE A 370 -6.68 -16.90 -11.25
CA PHE A 370 -6.22 -15.75 -10.46
C PHE A 370 -5.46 -16.20 -9.20
N GLY A 371 -5.83 -17.34 -8.61
CA GLY A 371 -5.16 -17.94 -7.47
C GLY A 371 -3.71 -18.33 -7.76
N TRP A 372 -3.43 -18.98 -8.89
CA TRP A 372 -2.05 -19.24 -9.31
C TRP A 372 -1.25 -17.95 -9.51
N PHE A 373 -1.84 -16.96 -10.18
CA PHE A 373 -1.16 -15.67 -10.39
C PHE A 373 -0.83 -14.96 -9.07
N LYS A 374 -1.77 -14.95 -8.11
CA LYS A 374 -1.61 -14.43 -6.75
C LYS A 374 -0.46 -15.12 -6.00
N ILE A 375 -0.47 -16.45 -5.96
CA ILE A 375 0.57 -17.24 -5.28
C ILE A 375 1.95 -16.97 -5.92
N GLY A 376 1.99 -16.85 -7.25
CA GLY A 376 3.18 -16.48 -8.00
C GLY A 376 3.75 -15.14 -7.55
N CYS A 377 2.91 -14.10 -7.52
CA CYS A 377 3.32 -12.75 -7.12
C CYS A 377 3.84 -12.71 -5.67
N GLU A 378 3.14 -13.35 -4.73
CA GLU A 378 3.59 -13.38 -3.34
C GLU A 378 4.92 -14.11 -3.15
N SER A 379 5.11 -15.24 -3.84
CA SER A 379 6.35 -16.00 -3.74
C SER A 379 7.51 -15.24 -4.38
N LEU A 380 7.24 -14.53 -5.48
CA LEU A 380 8.20 -13.67 -6.15
C LEU A 380 8.64 -12.50 -5.26
N VAL A 381 7.69 -11.79 -4.63
CA VAL A 381 7.99 -10.70 -3.69
C VAL A 381 8.83 -11.21 -2.52
N LYS A 382 8.43 -12.34 -1.91
CA LYS A 382 9.20 -12.96 -0.82
C LYS A 382 10.63 -13.34 -1.25
N GLY A 383 10.80 -13.81 -2.49
CA GLY A 383 12.12 -14.11 -3.04
C GLY A 383 12.96 -12.85 -3.24
N LEU A 384 12.37 -11.78 -3.79
CA LEU A 384 13.04 -10.48 -3.99
C LEU A 384 13.52 -9.88 -2.67
N ASP A 385 12.72 -9.97 -1.60
CA ASP A 385 13.08 -9.47 -0.25
C ASP A 385 14.29 -10.20 0.37
N LYS A 386 14.66 -11.38 -0.16
CA LYS A 386 15.73 -12.23 0.37
C LYS A 386 17.03 -12.13 -0.40
N ILE A 387 17.10 -11.38 -1.51
CA ILE A 387 18.29 -11.37 -2.37
C ILE A 387 19.05 -10.05 -2.34
N GLU A 388 20.38 -10.15 -2.34
CA GLU A 388 21.28 -9.00 -2.42
C GLU A 388 22.45 -9.27 -3.40
N PRO A 389 23.03 -8.23 -4.03
CA PRO A 389 24.17 -8.39 -4.93
C PRO A 389 25.43 -8.89 -4.20
N ASN A 390 26.10 -9.90 -4.79
CA ASN A 390 27.42 -10.35 -4.36
C ASN A 390 28.53 -9.62 -5.10
N VAL A 391 28.84 -8.40 -4.63
CA VAL A 391 29.81 -7.50 -5.27
C VAL A 391 31.17 -8.15 -5.51
N GLU A 392 31.66 -8.95 -4.56
CA GLU A 392 32.95 -9.62 -4.66
C GLU A 392 32.99 -10.63 -5.82
N VAL A 393 31.96 -11.46 -5.95
CA VAL A 393 31.88 -12.47 -7.02
C VAL A 393 31.70 -11.81 -8.39
N LEU A 394 30.83 -10.81 -8.48
CA LEU A 394 30.60 -10.04 -9.71
C LEU A 394 31.90 -9.42 -10.23
N ARG A 395 32.65 -8.76 -9.34
CA ARG A 395 33.93 -8.14 -9.66
C ARG A 395 34.98 -9.18 -10.07
N ARG A 396 35.09 -10.27 -9.30
CA ARG A 396 36.04 -11.34 -9.57
C ARG A 396 35.81 -11.99 -10.94
N GLU A 397 34.56 -12.20 -11.34
CA GLU A 397 34.26 -12.72 -12.68
C GLU A 397 34.64 -11.72 -13.77
N LEU A 398 34.34 -10.43 -13.62
CA LEU A 398 34.77 -9.41 -14.58
C LEU A 398 36.30 -9.34 -14.72
N ASP A 399 37.04 -9.46 -13.61
CA ASP A 399 38.51 -9.41 -13.61
C ASP A 399 39.15 -10.66 -14.24
N ALA A 400 38.43 -11.78 -14.30
CA ALA A 400 38.90 -13.05 -14.86
C ALA A 400 38.71 -13.16 -16.38
N HIS A 401 37.92 -12.28 -16.99
CA HIS A 401 37.40 -12.43 -18.36
C HIS A 401 37.71 -11.23 -19.26
N TYR A 402 38.99 -10.91 -19.50
CA TYR A 402 39.37 -9.79 -20.39
C TYR A 402 39.18 -10.09 -21.88
N GLU A 403 38.85 -11.32 -22.28
CA GLU A 403 38.56 -11.65 -23.68
C GLU A 403 37.36 -10.87 -24.24
N VAL A 404 36.44 -10.42 -23.37
CA VAL A 404 35.28 -9.59 -23.75
C VAL A 404 35.70 -8.19 -24.22
N MET A 405 36.91 -7.74 -23.89
CA MET A 405 37.50 -6.47 -24.36
C MET A 405 38.03 -6.57 -25.80
N SER A 406 37.97 -7.75 -26.42
CA SER A 406 38.36 -7.93 -27.83
C SER A 406 37.50 -7.11 -28.78
N GLU A 407 36.21 -6.93 -28.51
CA GLU A 407 35.31 -6.08 -29.31
C GLU A 407 35.74 -4.61 -29.28
N PHE A 408 36.08 -4.10 -28.10
CA PHE A 408 36.60 -2.74 -27.92
C PHE A 408 37.88 -2.54 -28.72
N SER A 409 38.83 -3.46 -28.56
CA SER A 409 40.13 -3.41 -29.24
C SER A 409 39.99 -3.54 -30.76
N GLN A 410 39.11 -4.43 -31.21
CA GLN A 410 38.78 -4.62 -32.62
C GLN A 410 38.23 -3.33 -33.23
N SER A 411 37.38 -2.63 -32.48
CA SER A 411 36.74 -1.39 -32.93
C SER A 411 37.77 -0.28 -33.12
N TYR A 412 38.78 -0.17 -32.24
CA TYR A 412 39.91 0.74 -32.44
C TYR A 412 40.71 0.42 -33.70
N LEU A 413 41.07 -0.86 -33.92
CA LEU A 413 41.77 -1.27 -35.15
C LEU A 413 40.97 -0.92 -36.42
N ARG A 414 39.63 -1.03 -36.37
CA ARG A 414 38.77 -0.62 -37.48
C ARG A 414 38.78 0.89 -37.72
N LEU A 415 38.89 1.73 -36.68
CA LEU A 415 39.04 3.18 -36.85
C LEU A 415 40.34 3.55 -37.58
N GLU A 416 41.38 2.72 -37.44
CA GLU A 416 42.64 2.83 -38.16
C GLU A 416 42.62 2.20 -39.57
N ASN A 417 41.46 1.73 -40.05
CA ASN A 417 41.31 0.95 -41.29
C ASN A 417 42.13 -0.35 -41.32
N ARG A 418 42.37 -0.97 -40.17
CA ARG A 418 43.07 -2.26 -40.04
C ARG A 418 42.06 -3.41 -39.87
N PRO A 419 42.37 -4.63 -40.34
CA PRO A 419 41.50 -5.81 -40.20
C PRO A 419 41.50 -6.32 -38.75
N GLY A 420 40.77 -5.61 -37.87
CA GLY A 420 40.86 -5.80 -36.42
C GLY A 420 40.47 -7.20 -35.93
N TYR A 421 39.51 -7.85 -36.58
CA TYR A 421 39.06 -9.19 -36.19
C TYR A 421 40.16 -10.23 -36.46
N GLU A 422 40.75 -10.19 -37.66
CA GLU A 422 41.80 -11.10 -38.09
C GLU A 422 43.07 -10.93 -37.25
N ILE A 423 43.42 -9.68 -36.92
CA ILE A 423 44.56 -9.35 -36.08
C ILE A 423 44.39 -9.95 -34.67
N LEU A 424 43.27 -9.65 -34.01
CA LEU A 424 43.05 -10.09 -32.62
C LEU A 424 42.76 -11.59 -32.51
N LYS A 425 42.19 -12.19 -33.55
CA LYS A 425 41.96 -13.64 -33.62
C LYS A 425 43.26 -14.42 -33.43
N LEU A 426 44.41 -13.91 -33.87
CA LEU A 426 45.69 -14.59 -33.66
C LEU A 426 46.08 -14.65 -32.18
N SER A 427 45.75 -13.61 -31.42
CA SER A 427 46.08 -13.45 -29.99
C SER A 427 45.05 -14.12 -29.06
N THR A 428 43.81 -14.33 -29.53
CA THR A 428 42.70 -14.89 -28.74
C THR A 428 42.33 -16.34 -29.08
N ARG A 429 42.80 -16.88 -30.22
CA ARG A 429 42.42 -18.23 -30.69
C ARG A 429 42.96 -19.33 -29.77
N GLY A 430 42.05 -20.19 -29.29
CA GLY A 430 42.37 -21.33 -28.44
C GLY A 430 42.46 -21.02 -26.95
N LYS A 431 42.28 -19.76 -26.55
CA LYS A 431 42.19 -19.34 -25.15
C LYS A 431 40.71 -19.17 -24.76
N PHE A 432 40.30 -19.83 -23.68
CA PHE A 432 38.95 -19.69 -23.12
C PHE A 432 38.79 -18.44 -22.25
N THR A 433 39.88 -18.00 -21.62
CA THR A 433 39.93 -16.76 -20.85
C THR A 433 41.23 -16.02 -21.16
N ILE A 434 41.19 -14.69 -21.05
CA ILE A 434 42.37 -13.82 -21.15
C ILE A 434 42.52 -13.08 -19.84
N SER A 435 43.71 -13.15 -19.24
CA SER A 435 44.02 -12.39 -18.03
C SER A 435 44.26 -10.91 -18.34
N LYS A 436 44.09 -10.05 -17.33
CA LYS A 436 44.41 -8.61 -17.44
C LYS A 436 45.80 -8.36 -18.04
N LYS A 437 46.81 -9.10 -17.57
CA LYS A 437 48.19 -8.95 -18.02
C LYS A 437 48.36 -9.32 -19.50
N GLU A 438 47.76 -10.43 -19.94
CA GLU A 438 47.81 -10.83 -21.35
C GLU A 438 47.09 -9.82 -22.25
N TYR A 439 46.01 -9.21 -21.77
CA TYR A 439 45.32 -8.14 -22.48
C TYR A 439 46.16 -6.85 -22.58
N GLU A 440 46.87 -6.48 -21.50
CA GLU A 440 47.83 -5.36 -21.51
C GLU A 440 48.96 -5.60 -22.52
N GLU A 441 49.53 -6.80 -22.55
CA GLU A 441 50.58 -7.18 -23.51
C GLU A 441 50.05 -7.12 -24.97
N MET A 442 48.82 -7.59 -25.20
CA MET A 442 48.16 -7.50 -26.51
C MET A 442 47.93 -6.04 -26.94
N LEU A 443 47.47 -5.17 -26.04
CA LEU A 443 47.31 -3.75 -26.35
C LEU A 443 48.66 -3.10 -26.67
N ALA A 444 49.72 -3.39 -25.91
CA ALA A 444 51.05 -2.86 -26.18
C ALA A 444 51.60 -3.29 -27.54
N GLU A 445 51.27 -4.51 -28.01
CA GLU A 445 51.71 -5.03 -29.30
C GLU A 445 50.93 -4.41 -30.48
N TYR A 446 49.59 -4.34 -30.40
CA TYR A 446 48.75 -3.99 -31.55
C TYR A 446 48.19 -2.56 -31.52
N LEU A 447 48.09 -1.94 -30.35
CA LEU A 447 47.38 -0.68 -30.05
C LEU A 447 48.09 0.14 -28.94
N PRO A 448 49.39 0.50 -29.08
CA PRO A 448 50.17 1.12 -27.99
C PRO A 448 49.65 2.49 -27.54
N ASP A 449 48.91 3.20 -28.40
CA ASP A 449 48.39 4.54 -28.12
C ASP A 449 46.96 4.55 -27.53
N VAL A 450 46.32 3.38 -27.40
CA VAL A 450 44.94 3.28 -26.88
C VAL A 450 44.95 3.29 -25.34
N PRO A 451 44.14 4.14 -24.68
CA PRO A 451 44.05 4.15 -23.23
C PRO A 451 43.48 2.82 -22.73
N PHE A 452 44.17 2.22 -21.76
CA PHE A 452 43.71 1.00 -21.12
C PHE A 452 42.35 1.22 -20.45
N LYS A 453 41.43 0.27 -20.67
CA LYS A 453 40.15 0.19 -19.96
C LYS A 453 40.00 -1.19 -19.33
N THR A 454 39.46 -1.21 -18.13
CA THR A 454 39.04 -2.44 -17.44
C THR A 454 37.71 -2.95 -17.99
N THR A 455 37.39 -4.21 -17.72
CA THR A 455 36.08 -4.80 -18.03
C THR A 455 34.93 -4.07 -17.32
N ALA A 456 35.14 -3.62 -16.08
CA ALA A 456 34.16 -2.80 -15.34
C ALA A 456 33.91 -1.42 -15.98
N GLU A 457 34.89 -0.85 -16.69
CA GLU A 457 34.70 0.41 -17.41
C GLU A 457 34.03 0.24 -18.79
N TYR A 458 33.96 -0.99 -19.31
CA TYR A 458 33.37 -1.33 -20.61
C TYR A 458 31.90 -1.77 -20.51
N ILE A 459 31.10 -0.98 -19.80
CA ILE A 459 29.66 -1.23 -19.55
C ILE A 459 28.71 -0.39 -20.40
N GLY A 460 29.26 0.41 -21.32
CA GLY A 460 28.49 1.31 -22.18
C GLY A 460 27.57 2.25 -21.38
N ASN A 461 26.29 2.30 -21.76
CA ASN A 461 25.29 3.17 -21.13
C ASN A 461 24.43 2.46 -20.07
N ALA A 462 24.87 1.31 -19.55
CA ALA A 462 24.05 0.45 -18.69
C ALA A 462 23.50 1.18 -17.46
N LYS A 463 24.35 1.90 -16.71
CA LYS A 463 23.94 2.67 -15.51
C LYS A 463 22.87 3.71 -15.82
N ALA A 464 23.06 4.50 -16.88
CA ALA A 464 22.09 5.54 -17.23
C ALA A 464 20.75 4.96 -17.73
N LEU A 465 20.77 3.82 -18.43
CA LEU A 465 19.54 3.13 -18.84
C LEU A 465 18.74 2.61 -17.65
N ALA A 466 19.42 2.05 -16.64
CA ALA A 466 18.79 1.64 -15.39
C ALA A 466 18.15 2.84 -14.67
N ASN A 467 18.90 3.94 -14.53
CA ASN A 467 18.37 5.16 -13.90
C ASN A 467 17.22 5.79 -14.71
N LYS A 468 17.24 5.67 -16.04
CA LYS A 468 16.18 6.23 -16.89
C LYS A 468 14.84 5.53 -16.68
N VAL A 469 14.81 4.20 -16.48
CA VAL A 469 13.54 3.47 -16.32
C VAL A 469 12.80 3.90 -15.06
N LEU A 470 13.53 4.21 -13.99
CA LEU A 470 12.96 4.66 -12.72
C LEU A 470 12.44 6.11 -12.77
N ASN A 471 12.99 6.92 -13.69
CA ASN A 471 12.69 8.35 -13.81
C ASN A 471 11.79 8.72 -15.00
N SER A 472 11.41 7.74 -15.83
CA SER A 472 10.55 8.01 -17.00
C SER A 472 9.07 7.86 -16.61
N PRO A 473 8.24 8.92 -16.69
CA PRO A 473 6.81 8.77 -16.50
C PRO A 473 6.25 7.91 -17.65
N PRO A 474 5.38 6.92 -17.39
CA PRO A 474 4.74 6.18 -18.47
C PRO A 474 3.93 7.14 -19.32
N ASN A 475 4.22 7.15 -20.62
CA ASN A 475 3.63 8.05 -21.62
C ASN A 475 2.26 7.50 -22.02
N MET A 476 1.25 7.68 -21.15
CA MET A 476 -0.14 7.33 -21.44
C MET A 476 -1.08 8.40 -20.90
N ASP A 477 -2.23 8.57 -21.58
CA ASP A 477 -3.34 9.33 -21.05
C ASP A 477 -3.87 8.67 -19.77
N ILE A 478 -3.98 9.44 -18.70
CA ILE A 478 -4.46 8.94 -17.40
C ILE A 478 -5.88 9.44 -17.20
N ILE A 479 -6.83 8.52 -17.32
CA ILE A 479 -8.24 8.79 -17.02
C ILE A 479 -8.50 8.41 -15.56
N ARG A 480 -8.78 9.41 -14.71
CA ARG A 480 -9.23 9.21 -13.33
C ARG A 480 -10.74 9.45 -13.24
N LYS A 481 -11.46 8.43 -12.78
CA LYS A 481 -12.87 8.55 -12.44
C LYS A 481 -12.98 9.09 -11.02
N TYR A 482 -13.76 10.16 -10.84
CA TYR A 482 -14.10 10.70 -9.53
C TYR A 482 -15.56 10.39 -9.23
N SER A 483 -15.81 9.62 -8.18
CA SER A 483 -17.16 9.15 -7.83
C SER A 483 -17.64 9.89 -6.58
N PHE A 484 -18.75 10.61 -6.70
CA PHE A 484 -19.29 11.43 -5.61
C PHE A 484 -19.57 10.56 -4.37
N GLN A 485 -19.18 11.06 -3.20
CA GLN A 485 -19.39 10.37 -1.92
C GLN A 485 -20.40 11.12 -1.05
N HIS A 486 -20.09 12.36 -0.67
CA HIS A 486 -20.98 13.18 0.14
C HIS A 486 -20.67 14.67 -0.03
N PRO A 487 -21.65 15.56 0.20
CA PRO A 487 -21.42 17.00 0.14
C PRO A 487 -20.60 17.49 1.34
N LEU A 488 -19.97 18.65 1.17
CA LEU A 488 -19.33 19.43 2.23
C LEU A 488 -20.08 20.75 2.41
N LYS A 489 -19.96 21.35 3.60
CA LYS A 489 -20.61 22.64 3.89
C LYS A 489 -20.08 23.77 2.99
N TYR A 490 -18.77 23.80 2.77
CA TYR A 490 -18.03 24.69 1.87
C TYR A 490 -16.60 24.13 1.72
N GLY A 491 -15.80 24.73 0.84
CA GLY A 491 -14.40 24.37 0.60
C GLY A 491 -13.47 24.80 1.75
N CYS A 492 -12.31 25.37 1.43
CA CYS A 492 -11.45 25.99 2.44
C CYS A 492 -12.10 27.25 3.04
N ASN A 493 -12.85 28.00 2.23
CA ASN A 493 -13.50 29.25 2.61
C ASN A 493 -15.04 29.14 2.50
N PRO A 494 -15.81 29.88 3.35
CA PRO A 494 -17.27 29.79 3.38
C PRO A 494 -17.99 30.08 2.05
N ASP A 495 -17.41 30.89 1.18
CA ASP A 495 -17.93 31.28 -0.13
C ASP A 495 -17.70 30.20 -1.21
N GLN A 496 -16.85 29.20 -0.96
CA GLN A 496 -16.54 28.11 -1.89
C GLN A 496 -17.62 27.02 -1.83
N THR A 497 -18.78 27.32 -2.41
CA THR A 497 -19.93 26.38 -2.52
C THR A 497 -20.43 26.29 -3.97
N PRO A 498 -20.90 25.12 -4.43
CA PRO A 498 -20.96 23.84 -3.71
C PRO A 498 -19.57 23.20 -3.54
N SER A 499 -19.42 22.34 -2.53
CA SER A 499 -18.22 21.54 -2.27
C SER A 499 -18.61 20.12 -1.88
N ALA A 500 -17.77 19.13 -2.20
CA ALA A 500 -18.04 17.72 -1.94
C ALA A 500 -16.76 16.88 -1.88
N ILE A 501 -16.88 15.67 -1.34
CA ILE A 501 -15.86 14.64 -1.39
C ILE A 501 -16.19 13.65 -2.52
N TYR A 502 -15.16 13.28 -3.26
CA TYR A 502 -15.19 12.25 -4.30
C TYR A 502 -14.16 11.18 -3.97
N SER A 503 -14.49 9.92 -4.22
CA SER A 503 -13.51 8.84 -4.24
C SER A 503 -12.85 8.75 -5.62
N ILE A 504 -11.67 8.15 -5.67
CA ILE A 504 -10.89 7.99 -6.91
C ILE A 504 -11.03 6.54 -7.39
N SER A 505 -11.38 6.37 -8.67
CA SER A 505 -11.48 5.06 -9.35
C SER A 505 -12.38 4.04 -8.65
N ASP A 506 -13.46 4.53 -8.00
CA ASP A 506 -14.42 3.75 -7.23
C ASP A 506 -13.82 3.01 -6.01
N ALA A 507 -12.64 3.44 -5.54
CA ALA A 507 -12.08 2.94 -4.29
C ALA A 507 -12.91 3.43 -3.10
N ASP A 508 -12.91 2.64 -2.02
CA ASP A 508 -13.44 3.07 -0.73
C ASP A 508 -12.63 4.25 -0.19
N LEU A 509 -13.30 5.13 0.57
CA LEU A 509 -12.60 6.21 1.29
C LEU A 509 -11.71 5.59 2.37
N PRO A 510 -10.52 6.16 2.65
CA PRO A 510 -9.60 5.63 3.67
C PRO A 510 -10.08 5.89 5.11
N TYR A 511 -11.35 6.23 5.29
CA TYR A 511 -11.98 6.51 6.56
C TYR A 511 -13.50 6.27 6.49
N ARG A 512 -14.09 6.00 7.65
CA ARG A 512 -15.54 5.98 7.89
C ARG A 512 -15.91 7.09 8.88
N ILE A 513 -17.01 7.80 8.60
CA ILE A 513 -17.55 8.80 9.52
C ILE A 513 -18.42 8.08 10.56
N ILE A 514 -17.96 8.06 11.81
CA ILE A 514 -18.69 7.46 12.94
C ILE A 514 -19.62 8.49 13.60
N ASN A 515 -19.18 9.75 13.67
CA ASN A 515 -19.96 10.85 14.24
C ASN A 515 -19.54 12.21 13.65
N GLY A 516 -20.46 13.17 13.65
CA GLY A 516 -20.20 14.54 13.22
C GLY A 516 -20.21 14.74 11.69
N HIS A 517 -19.93 15.96 11.26
CA HIS A 517 -19.92 16.35 9.84
C HIS A 517 -18.58 17.05 9.55
N PRO A 518 -17.57 16.35 9.00
CA PRO A 518 -16.26 16.93 8.77
C PRO A 518 -16.30 17.97 7.64
N GLY A 519 -15.62 19.10 7.84
CA GLY A 519 -15.37 20.10 6.80
C GLY A 519 -14.14 19.77 5.96
N TYR A 520 -13.89 20.55 4.91
CA TYR A 520 -12.76 20.36 4.00
C TYR A 520 -11.41 20.33 4.74
N ILE A 521 -11.14 21.35 5.57
CA ILE A 521 -9.91 21.45 6.36
C ILE A 521 -9.80 20.32 7.39
N ASN A 522 -10.91 19.93 8.02
CA ASN A 522 -10.89 18.82 8.98
C ASN A 522 -10.44 17.51 8.32
N LEU A 523 -10.86 17.24 7.09
CA LEU A 523 -10.42 16.06 6.35
C LEU A 523 -8.95 16.17 5.92
N LEU A 524 -8.47 17.35 5.51
CA LEU A 524 -7.05 17.56 5.24
C LEU A 524 -6.19 17.27 6.47
N ASP A 525 -6.58 17.79 7.63
CA ASP A 525 -5.86 17.58 8.89
C ASP A 525 -5.93 16.11 9.33
N ALA A 526 -7.11 15.48 9.23
CA ALA A 526 -7.30 14.07 9.57
C ALA A 526 -6.44 13.14 8.72
N LEU A 527 -6.44 13.31 7.40
CA LEU A 527 -5.73 12.42 6.47
C LEU A 527 -4.21 12.57 6.60
N ASN A 528 -3.70 13.79 6.74
CA ASN A 528 -2.25 14.01 6.93
C ASN A 528 -1.77 13.51 8.30
N SER A 529 -2.51 13.79 9.36
CA SER A 529 -2.16 13.32 10.70
C SER A 529 -2.22 11.81 10.83
N TRP A 530 -3.20 11.16 10.18
CA TRP A 530 -3.28 9.71 10.10
C TRP A 530 -2.05 9.11 9.39
N GLN A 531 -1.67 9.66 8.24
CA GLN A 531 -0.46 9.20 7.54
C GLN A 531 0.80 9.39 8.36
N LEU A 532 0.92 10.48 9.12
CA LEU A 532 2.04 10.70 10.03
C LEU A 532 2.15 9.57 11.05
N VAL A 533 1.09 9.31 11.82
CA VAL A 533 1.15 8.28 12.89
C VAL A 533 1.31 6.87 12.33
N SER A 534 0.68 6.54 11.20
CA SER A 534 0.88 5.25 10.51
C SER A 534 2.31 5.09 10.01
N THR A 535 2.93 6.16 9.51
CA THR A 535 4.32 6.11 9.05
C THR A 535 5.27 5.90 10.22
N VAL A 536 5.06 6.58 11.36
CA VAL A 536 5.87 6.38 12.57
C VAL A 536 5.81 4.91 13.01
N ILE A 537 4.62 4.32 13.09
CA ILE A 537 4.46 2.91 13.49
C ILE A 537 5.08 1.95 12.47
N LYS A 538 4.98 2.23 11.17
CA LYS A 538 5.66 1.42 10.14
C LYS A 538 7.17 1.30 10.39
N TYR A 539 7.83 2.36 10.88
CA TYR A 539 9.28 2.35 11.13
C TYR A 539 9.67 1.83 12.52
N LEU A 540 8.87 2.09 13.54
CA LEU A 540 9.19 1.70 14.93
C LEU A 540 8.60 0.34 15.34
N GLY A 541 7.63 -0.16 14.58
CA GLY A 541 6.90 -1.40 14.82
C GLY A 541 5.65 -1.22 15.68
N ASP A 542 4.73 -2.18 15.56
CA ASP A 542 3.39 -2.18 16.18
C ASP A 542 3.40 -2.30 17.72
N ARG A 543 4.58 -2.46 18.34
CA ARG A 543 4.71 -2.46 19.80
C ARG A 543 4.48 -1.09 20.42
N TYR A 544 4.59 -0.03 19.64
CA TYR A 544 4.41 1.34 20.09
C TYR A 544 3.03 1.89 19.72
N VAL A 545 2.62 2.93 20.44
CA VAL A 545 1.44 3.73 20.10
C VAL A 545 1.88 5.12 19.72
N ALA A 546 1.48 5.59 18.54
CA ALA A 546 1.76 6.93 18.06
C ALA A 546 0.51 7.82 18.08
N ALA A 547 0.69 9.08 18.42
CA ALA A 547 -0.35 10.09 18.35
C ALA A 547 0.16 11.40 17.74
N ALA A 548 -0.73 12.16 17.12
CA ALA A 548 -0.44 13.49 16.60
C ALA A 548 -1.54 14.48 16.95
N SER A 549 -1.13 15.71 17.24
CA SER A 549 -1.98 16.89 17.30
C SER A 549 -1.72 17.71 16.04
N PHE A 550 -2.73 17.89 15.20
CA PHE A 550 -2.55 18.40 13.85
C PHE A 550 -3.49 19.55 13.54
N LYS A 551 -3.02 20.58 12.84
CA LYS A 551 -3.83 21.75 12.50
C LYS A 551 -3.22 22.52 11.34
N HIS A 552 -4.06 23.06 10.45
CA HIS A 552 -3.60 23.87 9.32
C HIS A 552 -2.60 23.12 8.42
N VAL A 553 -2.86 21.83 8.21
CA VAL A 553 -2.06 20.95 7.36
C VAL A 553 -0.60 20.82 7.86
N SER A 554 -0.39 20.93 9.17
CA SER A 554 0.92 20.70 9.82
C SER A 554 0.74 20.19 11.26
N PRO A 555 1.70 19.41 11.78
CA PRO A 555 1.65 18.93 13.15
C PRO A 555 1.96 20.09 14.13
N ALA A 556 1.09 20.28 15.12
CA ALA A 556 1.41 21.03 16.33
C ALA A 556 2.32 20.20 17.25
N GLY A 557 2.18 18.87 17.19
CA GLY A 557 3.05 17.92 17.86
C GLY A 557 2.75 16.48 17.49
N ALA A 558 3.70 15.60 17.77
CA ALA A 558 3.57 14.16 17.60
C ALA A 558 4.34 13.45 18.71
N ALA A 559 3.94 12.25 19.06
CA ALA A 559 4.61 11.47 20.10
C ALA A 559 4.39 9.98 19.93
N VAL A 560 5.28 9.21 20.54
CA VAL A 560 5.26 7.77 20.64
C VAL A 560 5.33 7.40 22.12
N CYS A 561 4.36 6.62 22.61
CA CYS A 561 4.44 6.11 23.97
C CYS A 561 5.43 4.94 24.01
N LEU A 562 6.53 5.12 24.75
CA LEU A 562 7.57 4.10 24.93
C LEU A 562 7.14 2.96 25.86
N LYS A 563 6.07 3.15 26.65
CA LYS A 563 5.55 2.14 27.59
C LYS A 563 4.44 1.34 26.92
N THR A 564 4.47 0.02 27.11
CA THR A 564 3.38 -0.89 26.74
C THR A 564 2.46 -1.11 27.93
N GLY A 565 1.14 -0.97 27.77
CA GLY A 565 0.17 -1.26 28.83
C GLY A 565 -1.11 -0.42 28.77
N GLU A 566 -1.89 -0.47 29.84
CA GLU A 566 -3.09 0.35 30.02
C GLU A 566 -2.75 1.84 29.90
N ASN A 567 -3.60 2.62 29.21
CA ASN A 567 -3.46 4.07 28.97
C ASN A 567 -2.39 4.52 27.96
N ALA A 568 -1.72 3.61 27.24
CA ALA A 568 -0.66 4.00 26.28
C ALA A 568 -1.13 5.01 25.22
N THR A 569 -2.37 4.90 24.74
CA THR A 569 -2.99 5.85 23.80
C THR A 569 -3.28 7.21 24.44
N ALA A 570 -3.69 7.24 25.69
CA ALA A 570 -3.89 8.48 26.45
C ALA A 570 -2.56 9.21 26.72
N GLU A 571 -1.50 8.47 27.03
CA GLU A 571 -0.14 8.99 27.24
C GLU A 571 0.44 9.56 25.94
N ALA A 572 0.41 8.79 24.85
CA ALA A 572 0.86 9.24 23.53
C ALA A 572 0.14 10.53 23.09
N TYR A 573 -1.19 10.59 23.22
CA TYR A 573 -1.95 11.80 22.90
C TYR A 573 -1.57 12.99 23.79
N THR A 574 -1.39 12.75 25.10
CA THR A 574 -1.00 13.80 26.04
C THR A 574 0.34 14.40 25.67
N MET A 575 1.34 13.57 25.36
CA MET A 575 2.66 14.00 24.89
C MET A 575 2.53 14.77 23.57
N ALA A 576 1.83 14.23 22.57
CA ALA A 576 1.69 14.89 21.28
C ALA A 576 1.07 16.29 21.41
N ARG A 577 0.01 16.45 22.21
CA ARG A 577 -0.64 17.76 22.45
C ARG A 577 0.23 18.70 23.28
N ASP A 578 0.99 18.17 24.25
CA ASP A 578 1.84 18.98 25.11
C ASP A 578 3.05 19.59 24.39
N SER A 579 3.41 19.08 23.21
CA SER A 579 4.46 19.68 22.36
C SER A 579 4.29 21.19 22.18
N ASP A 580 3.09 21.62 21.76
CA ASP A 580 2.70 23.02 21.60
C ASP A 580 1.20 23.16 21.91
N PRO A 581 0.82 23.34 23.18
CA PRO A 581 -0.58 23.35 23.59
C PRO A 581 -1.32 24.63 23.16
N MET A 582 -0.61 25.67 22.73
CA MET A 582 -1.21 26.86 22.11
C MET A 582 -1.64 26.57 20.68
N SER A 583 -0.74 25.97 19.88
CA SER A 583 -1.06 25.60 18.49
C SER A 583 -2.06 24.45 18.41
N SER A 584 -2.12 23.60 19.43
CA SER A 584 -3.05 22.46 19.52
C SER A 584 -4.51 22.85 19.82
N PHE A 585 -4.82 24.14 20.01
CA PHE A 585 -6.20 24.58 20.22
C PHE A 585 -7.05 24.37 18.96
N GLY A 586 -8.04 23.48 19.02
CA GLY A 586 -8.85 23.11 17.86
C GLY A 586 -8.13 22.19 16.90
N ASP A 587 -7.20 21.37 17.39
CA ASP A 587 -6.52 20.34 16.61
C ASP A 587 -7.44 19.22 16.12
N PHE A 588 -6.99 18.53 15.08
CA PHE A 588 -7.48 17.22 14.72
C PHE A 588 -6.52 16.17 15.30
N ILE A 589 -7.08 15.25 16.07
CA ILE A 589 -6.31 14.22 16.79
C ILE A 589 -6.14 13.01 15.89
N ALA A 590 -4.94 12.47 15.78
CA ALA A 590 -4.72 11.14 15.19
C ALA A 590 -4.09 10.21 16.22
N ILE A 591 -4.60 8.98 16.33
CA ILE A 591 -4.06 7.94 17.22
C ILE A 591 -3.97 6.62 16.46
N HIS A 592 -2.76 6.07 16.36
CA HIS A 592 -2.52 4.74 15.80
C HIS A 592 -2.60 3.66 16.90
N GLY A 593 -3.82 3.35 17.33
CA GLY A 593 -4.11 2.35 18.36
C GLY A 593 -5.60 2.32 18.73
N LEU A 594 -5.97 1.40 19.63
CA LEU A 594 -7.34 1.29 20.16
C LEU A 594 -7.64 2.45 21.11
N VAL A 595 -8.58 3.31 20.76
CA VAL A 595 -9.03 4.40 21.63
C VAL A 595 -9.98 3.83 22.68
N ASP A 596 -9.47 3.73 23.90
CA ASP A 596 -10.20 3.23 25.07
C ASP A 596 -10.85 4.36 25.88
N LYS A 597 -11.58 3.98 26.93
CA LYS A 597 -12.24 4.90 27.85
C LYS A 597 -11.30 5.95 28.44
N ALA A 598 -10.11 5.54 28.87
CA ALA A 598 -9.16 6.44 29.53
C ALA A 598 -8.65 7.51 28.55
N CYS A 599 -8.36 7.11 27.31
CA CYS A 599 -8.02 8.05 26.24
C CYS A 599 -9.18 9.02 25.96
N ALA A 600 -10.41 8.52 25.86
CA ALA A 600 -11.59 9.35 25.64
C ALA A 600 -11.84 10.36 26.78
N GLU A 601 -11.69 9.95 28.04
CA GLU A 601 -11.79 10.82 29.21
C GLU A 601 -10.71 11.91 29.20
N ARG A 602 -9.49 11.57 28.75
CA ARG A 602 -8.38 12.51 28.58
C ARG A 602 -8.65 13.53 27.47
N ILE A 603 -9.31 13.13 26.38
CA ILE A 603 -9.68 14.00 25.25
C ILE A 603 -10.88 14.89 25.59
N LYS A 604 -11.85 14.40 26.36
CA LYS A 604 -13.13 15.08 26.65
C LYS A 604 -12.99 16.56 27.03
N PRO A 605 -12.11 16.96 27.98
CA PRO A 605 -12.00 18.37 28.41
C PRO A 605 -11.22 19.27 27.44
N GLU A 606 -10.52 18.71 26.45
CA GLU A 606 -9.65 19.48 25.54
C GLU A 606 -10.46 20.23 24.47
N VAL A 607 -9.88 21.23 23.80
CA VAL A 607 -10.52 21.85 22.63
C VAL A 607 -9.89 21.27 21.37
N SER A 608 -10.64 20.41 20.70
CA SER A 608 -10.25 19.68 19.49
C SER A 608 -11.43 19.58 18.52
N ASP A 609 -11.14 19.55 17.23
CA ASP A 609 -12.14 19.51 16.15
C ASP A 609 -12.65 18.12 15.84
N GLY A 610 -11.77 17.12 15.90
CA GLY A 610 -12.13 15.72 15.70
C GLY A 610 -11.01 14.78 16.08
N ILE A 611 -11.28 13.49 15.89
CA ILE A 611 -10.32 12.39 16.06
C ILE A 611 -10.41 11.40 14.90
N ILE A 612 -9.27 10.87 14.48
CA ILE A 612 -9.13 9.70 13.61
C ILE A 612 -8.28 8.63 14.30
N ALA A 613 -8.74 7.38 14.29
CA ALA A 613 -8.04 6.23 14.86
C ALA A 613 -8.47 4.93 14.18
N LEU A 614 -7.74 3.83 14.42
CA LEU A 614 -8.06 2.51 13.87
C LEU A 614 -9.38 1.98 14.39
N GLU A 615 -9.54 1.97 15.71
CA GLU A 615 -10.62 1.28 16.41
C GLU A 615 -10.94 2.04 17.71
N TYR A 616 -12.18 1.91 18.17
CA TYR A 616 -12.69 2.55 19.40
C TYR A 616 -13.46 1.54 20.22
N THR A 617 -13.33 1.59 21.56
CA THR A 617 -14.24 0.86 22.45
C THR A 617 -15.61 1.54 22.52
N GLU A 618 -16.66 0.80 22.89
CA GLU A 618 -18.02 1.35 22.96
C GLU A 618 -18.15 2.50 23.97
N ASP A 619 -17.51 2.37 25.14
CA ASP A 619 -17.49 3.39 26.19
C ASP A 619 -16.70 4.64 25.78
N ALA A 620 -15.61 4.49 25.02
CA ALA A 620 -14.88 5.60 24.42
C ALA A 620 -15.76 6.39 23.44
N LEU A 621 -16.49 5.69 22.56
CA LEU A 621 -17.42 6.32 21.62
C LEU A 621 -18.53 7.08 22.34
N GLU A 622 -19.09 6.52 23.41
CA GLU A 622 -20.12 7.21 24.20
C GLU A 622 -19.61 8.53 24.77
N ILE A 623 -18.39 8.53 25.33
CA ILE A 623 -17.77 9.72 25.89
C ILE A 623 -17.47 10.77 24.81
N LEU A 624 -16.88 10.35 23.69
CA LEU A 624 -16.48 11.25 22.60
C LEU A 624 -17.70 11.87 21.89
N LYS A 625 -18.80 11.12 21.72
CA LYS A 625 -20.05 11.63 21.13
C LYS A 625 -20.69 12.74 21.97
N GLN A 626 -20.50 12.76 23.29
CA GLN A 626 -21.02 13.84 24.15
C GLN A 626 -20.30 15.19 23.92
N LYS A 627 -19.10 15.17 23.32
CA LYS A 627 -18.28 16.36 23.10
C LYS A 627 -18.87 17.25 22.00
N LYS A 628 -18.60 18.56 22.07
CA LYS A 628 -19.11 19.58 21.13
C LYS A 628 -20.65 19.53 20.91
N LYS A 629 -21.41 19.19 21.97
CA LYS A 629 -22.88 19.05 21.93
C LYS A 629 -23.32 18.04 20.85
N GLY A 630 -22.67 16.88 20.78
CA GLY A 630 -22.98 15.84 19.79
C GLY A 630 -22.22 15.96 18.47
N ARG A 631 -21.55 17.08 18.21
CA ARG A 631 -20.97 17.40 16.88
C ARG A 631 -19.47 17.09 16.76
N PHE A 632 -18.86 16.45 17.75
CA PHE A 632 -17.46 16.09 17.67
C PHE A 632 -17.23 15.08 16.54
N ILE A 633 -16.26 15.36 15.67
CA ILE A 633 -16.00 14.52 14.51
C ILE A 633 -15.23 13.28 14.97
N ILE A 634 -15.76 12.10 14.66
CA ILE A 634 -15.11 10.81 14.96
C ILE A 634 -14.98 10.07 13.65
N LEU A 635 -13.74 9.82 13.23
CA LEU A 635 -13.40 9.07 12.04
C LEU A 635 -12.73 7.76 12.43
N GLU A 636 -13.10 6.69 11.77
CA GLU A 636 -12.42 5.41 11.87
C GLU A 636 -11.59 5.21 10.60
N ALA A 637 -10.29 5.00 10.73
CA ALA A 637 -9.40 4.77 9.61
C ALA A 637 -9.52 3.33 9.10
N THR A 638 -9.39 3.11 7.79
CA THR A 638 -9.24 1.77 7.24
C THR A 638 -7.80 1.28 7.43
N LYS A 639 -7.58 -0.01 7.76
CA LYS A 639 -6.24 -0.57 7.97
C LYS A 639 -5.33 -0.48 6.74
N GLU A 640 -5.91 -0.38 5.55
CA GLU A 640 -5.18 -0.25 4.30
C GLU A 640 -5.34 1.18 3.78
N LEU A 641 -4.23 1.92 3.72
CA LEU A 641 -4.13 3.08 2.85
C LEU A 641 -4.10 2.56 1.41
N PRO A 642 -4.91 3.10 0.50
CA PRO A 642 -4.85 2.65 -0.88
C PRO A 642 -3.44 2.87 -1.44
N ASP A 643 -2.88 1.85 -2.09
CA ASP A 643 -1.60 1.93 -2.81
C ASP A 643 -1.76 2.82 -4.04
N TYR A 644 -1.82 4.13 -3.80
CA TYR A 644 -1.80 5.11 -4.87
C TYR A 644 -0.39 5.18 -5.42
N ARG A 645 -0.13 4.47 -6.52
CA ARG A 645 1.15 4.54 -7.24
C ARG A 645 1.57 5.94 -7.65
N ASP A 646 0.61 6.86 -7.72
CA ASP A 646 0.82 8.25 -8.09
C ASP A 646 -0.18 9.18 -7.37
N GLU A 647 0.35 10.21 -6.71
CA GLU A 647 -0.39 11.39 -6.26
C GLU A 647 -0.55 12.36 -7.44
N PHE A 648 -1.74 12.96 -7.54
CA PHE A 648 -2.00 14.01 -8.51
C PHE A 648 -2.52 15.25 -7.79
N LYS A 649 -1.99 16.40 -8.20
CA LYS A 649 -2.43 17.71 -7.73
C LYS A 649 -2.81 18.54 -8.93
N GLU A 650 -4.01 19.11 -8.91
CA GLU A 650 -4.45 20.08 -9.92
C GLU A 650 -4.22 21.50 -9.41
N VAL A 651 -3.51 22.31 -10.18
CA VAL A 651 -3.25 23.72 -9.85
C VAL A 651 -3.43 24.55 -11.12
N TYR A 652 -4.44 25.44 -11.12
CA TYR A 652 -4.73 26.36 -12.23
C TYR A 652 -4.79 25.69 -13.62
N GLY A 653 -5.40 24.50 -13.72
CA GLY A 653 -5.52 23.74 -14.97
C GLY A 653 -4.29 22.91 -15.34
N VAL A 654 -3.27 22.86 -14.47
CA VAL A 654 -2.10 22.00 -14.63
C VAL A 654 -2.20 20.79 -13.70
N GLY A 655 -2.12 19.59 -14.26
CA GLY A 655 -2.03 18.34 -13.51
C GLY A 655 -0.59 17.99 -13.18
N PHE A 656 -0.23 18.06 -11.91
CA PHE A 656 1.03 17.53 -11.39
C PHE A 656 0.83 16.07 -11.04
N ARG A 657 1.78 15.22 -11.44
CA ARG A 657 1.85 13.81 -11.08
C ARG A 657 3.16 13.57 -10.37
N GLN A 658 3.11 12.87 -9.25
CA GLN A 658 4.29 12.35 -8.58
C GLN A 658 3.98 10.97 -8.02
N PRO A 659 4.95 10.05 -7.90
CA PRO A 659 4.76 8.90 -7.04
C PRO A 659 4.43 9.39 -5.62
N PRO A 660 3.70 8.61 -4.81
CA PRO A 660 3.48 8.97 -3.41
C PRO A 660 4.84 9.22 -2.75
N PRO A 661 4.94 10.15 -1.80
CA PRO A 661 6.21 10.46 -1.14
C PRO A 661 6.70 9.21 -0.41
N TYR A 662 7.53 8.44 -1.12
CA TYR A 662 8.25 7.30 -0.62
C TYR A 662 9.24 7.88 0.40
N ILE A 663 9.06 7.53 1.68
CA ILE A 663 10.28 7.41 2.48
C ILE A 663 10.88 6.13 1.92
N SER A 664 11.96 6.26 1.17
CA SER A 664 12.73 5.10 0.80
C SER A 664 13.03 4.29 2.03
N GLY A 665 12.82 2.98 1.95
CA GLY A 665 13.32 2.05 2.96
C GLY A 665 14.74 2.47 3.34
N ASP A 666 14.90 2.74 4.62
CA ASP A 666 16.14 3.03 5.34
C ASP A 666 16.92 4.26 4.90
N PHE A 667 16.56 5.43 5.47
CA PHE A 667 17.68 6.24 5.96
C PHE A 667 18.35 5.42 7.06
N THR A 668 19.52 4.87 6.77
CA THR A 668 20.20 3.96 7.69
C THR A 668 20.62 4.75 8.93
N LEU A 669 19.94 4.50 10.05
CA LEU A 669 20.36 5.02 11.34
C LEU A 669 21.60 4.25 11.82
N PRO A 670 22.70 4.93 12.19
CA PRO A 670 23.92 4.30 12.69
C PRO A 670 23.64 3.22 13.74
N SER A 671 24.30 2.07 13.65
CA SER A 671 24.06 0.89 14.52
C SER A 671 24.34 1.16 16.01
N ASP A 672 25.15 2.16 16.31
CA ASP A 672 25.56 2.56 17.67
C ASP A 672 24.56 3.49 18.39
N MET A 673 23.47 3.91 17.74
CA MET A 673 22.42 4.71 18.38
C MET A 673 21.61 3.88 19.38
N THR A 674 21.28 4.49 20.52
CA THR A 674 20.37 3.92 21.51
C THR A 674 18.94 3.84 20.97
N GLU A 675 18.10 3.03 21.60
CA GLU A 675 16.69 2.89 21.23
C GLU A 675 15.91 4.21 21.33
N SER A 676 16.19 5.03 22.36
CA SER A 676 15.58 6.37 22.51
C SER A 676 16.00 7.29 21.36
N GLN A 677 17.30 7.35 21.04
CA GLN A 677 17.82 8.16 19.93
C GLN A 677 17.22 7.74 18.58
N ARG A 678 17.05 6.43 18.35
CA ARG A 678 16.39 5.93 17.14
C ARG A 678 14.93 6.35 17.07
N THR A 679 14.23 6.29 18.20
CA THR A 679 12.82 6.68 18.29
C THR A 679 12.65 8.16 17.96
N ASP A 680 13.47 9.03 18.56
CA ASP A 680 13.46 10.47 18.30
C ASP A 680 13.84 10.78 16.85
N ALA A 681 14.82 10.08 16.31
CA ALA A 681 15.25 10.24 14.93
C ALA A 681 14.13 9.93 13.93
N VAL A 682 13.45 8.80 14.10
CA VAL A 682 12.31 8.42 13.27
C VAL A 682 11.16 9.40 13.46
N LEU A 683 10.82 9.73 14.70
CA LEU A 683 9.70 10.62 15.00
C LEU A 683 9.92 12.03 14.42
N ALA A 684 11.10 12.62 14.61
CA ALA A 684 11.45 13.94 14.06
C ALA A 684 11.41 13.94 12.53
N ASN A 685 12.03 12.94 11.91
CA ASN A 685 12.15 12.87 10.46
C ASN A 685 10.78 12.64 9.78
N VAL A 686 9.96 11.74 10.34
CA VAL A 686 8.59 11.51 9.84
C VAL A 686 7.71 12.73 10.08
N THR A 687 7.82 13.40 11.23
CA THR A 687 7.07 14.64 11.48
C THR A 687 7.45 15.73 10.48
N ALA A 688 8.75 15.90 10.18
CA ALA A 688 9.23 16.86 9.19
C ALA A 688 8.62 16.61 7.79
N LYS A 689 8.48 15.33 7.39
CA LYS A 689 7.83 14.94 6.12
C LYS A 689 6.39 15.41 5.98
N TYR A 690 5.62 15.40 7.07
CA TYR A 690 4.21 15.80 7.06
C TYR A 690 4.02 17.24 7.56
N THR A 691 5.10 18.01 7.62
CA THR A 691 5.09 19.44 7.97
C THR A 691 5.26 20.25 6.68
N GLN A 692 4.52 21.36 6.54
CA GLN A 692 4.65 22.25 5.37
C GLN A 692 6.12 22.64 5.12
N SER A 693 6.52 22.58 3.85
CA SER A 693 7.92 22.67 3.40
C SER A 693 8.71 23.82 3.98
N ASN A 694 10.03 23.62 4.05
CA ASN A 694 10.97 24.46 4.77
C ASN A 694 10.72 24.36 6.27
N SER A 695 10.93 23.14 6.78
CA SER A 695 10.62 22.73 8.14
C SER A 695 11.84 22.22 8.91
N VAL A 696 11.79 22.42 10.22
CA VAL A 696 12.76 21.91 11.20
C VAL A 696 11.97 21.42 12.42
N VAL A 697 12.26 20.21 12.86
CA VAL A 697 11.53 19.52 13.92
C VAL A 697 12.52 19.06 15.00
N TYR A 698 12.19 19.34 16.25
CA TYR A 698 12.95 18.97 17.44
C TYR A 698 12.20 17.86 18.17
N ALA A 699 12.89 16.79 18.54
CA ALA A 699 12.36 15.66 19.27
C ALA A 699 13.24 15.27 20.45
N LYS A 700 12.60 14.75 21.49
CA LYS A 700 13.25 14.20 22.67
C LYS A 700 12.37 13.17 23.36
N ASP A 701 12.97 12.03 23.73
CA ASP A 701 12.37 10.97 24.56
C ASP A 701 10.99 10.50 24.07
N GLY A 702 10.84 10.35 22.76
CA GLY A 702 9.61 9.91 22.09
C GLY A 702 8.58 11.01 21.87
N GLN A 703 8.92 12.27 22.08
CA GLN A 703 8.01 13.42 21.91
C GLN A 703 8.63 14.49 21.00
N ILE A 704 7.82 15.05 20.10
CA ILE A 704 8.17 16.29 19.42
C ILE A 704 8.10 17.45 20.41
N ILE A 705 9.16 18.23 20.53
CA ILE A 705 9.24 19.35 21.48
C ILE A 705 9.21 20.72 20.77
N GLY A 706 9.42 20.74 19.45
CA GLY A 706 9.34 21.97 18.67
C GLY A 706 9.17 21.71 17.18
N VAL A 707 8.26 22.46 16.54
CA VAL A 707 8.03 22.41 15.09
C VAL A 707 8.08 23.82 14.51
N GLY A 708 9.03 24.04 13.61
CA GLY A 708 9.04 25.17 12.68
C GLY A 708 8.51 24.69 11.33
N ALA A 709 7.45 25.32 10.83
CA ALA A 709 6.77 24.93 9.60
C ALA A 709 6.68 26.10 8.62
N GLY A 710 6.84 25.85 7.32
CA GLY A 710 6.40 26.75 6.26
C GLY A 710 7.14 28.10 6.17
N GLN A 711 8.36 28.22 6.67
CA GLN A 711 9.07 29.52 6.63
C GLN A 711 9.71 29.77 5.27
N GLN A 712 9.99 31.03 4.93
CA GLN A 712 10.78 31.35 3.72
C GLN A 712 12.29 31.18 3.98
N SER A 713 12.71 31.50 5.21
CA SER A 713 14.09 31.45 5.68
C SER A 713 14.32 30.22 6.54
N ARG A 714 15.35 29.43 6.20
CA ARG A 714 15.68 28.18 6.90
C ARG A 714 16.08 28.43 8.35
N ILE A 715 16.89 29.46 8.59
CA ILE A 715 17.34 29.83 9.94
C ILE A 715 16.17 30.30 10.81
N ASP A 716 15.17 30.98 10.23
CA ASP A 716 14.00 31.40 11.00
C ASP A 716 13.11 30.21 11.38
N CYS A 717 13.08 29.18 10.53
CA CYS A 717 12.47 27.91 10.88
C CYS A 717 13.17 27.23 12.06
N THR A 718 14.51 27.18 12.03
CA THR A 718 15.34 26.64 13.12
C THR A 718 15.10 27.40 14.43
N ARG A 719 15.11 28.75 14.38
CA ARG A 719 14.83 29.61 15.54
C ARG A 719 13.42 29.39 16.09
N LEU A 720 12.41 29.29 15.23
CA LEU A 720 11.03 29.08 15.63
C LEU A 720 10.86 27.73 16.34
N ALA A 721 11.42 26.66 15.75
CA ALA A 721 11.37 25.33 16.33
C ALA A 721 12.14 25.27 17.67
N GLY A 722 13.33 25.87 17.74
CA GLY A 722 14.15 25.97 18.94
C GLY A 722 13.44 26.72 20.07
N LYS A 723 12.82 27.86 19.80
CA LYS A 723 12.00 28.59 20.79
C LYS A 723 10.83 27.77 21.32
N LYS A 724 10.20 26.93 20.50
CA LYS A 724 9.16 26.02 20.98
C LYS A 724 9.73 24.92 21.87
N ALA A 725 10.90 24.39 21.52
CA ALA A 725 11.62 23.41 22.33
C ALA A 725 12.03 23.99 23.70
N GLU A 726 12.51 25.24 23.72
CA GLU A 726 12.81 26.01 24.94
C GLU A 726 11.57 26.14 25.84
N MET A 727 10.45 26.56 25.25
CA MET A 727 9.18 26.68 25.96
C MET A 727 8.67 25.34 26.50
N TRP A 728 8.86 24.25 25.75
CA TRP A 728 8.53 22.91 26.21
C TRP A 728 9.41 22.48 27.38
N TRP A 729 10.72 22.72 27.28
CA TRP A 729 11.71 22.38 28.30
C TRP A 729 11.40 23.09 29.61
N LEU A 730 11.23 24.41 29.56
CA LEU A 730 10.90 25.22 30.73
C LEU A 730 9.60 24.76 31.40
N ARG A 731 8.56 24.42 30.63
CA ARG A 731 7.27 23.94 31.17
C ARG A 731 7.37 22.60 31.90
N ASN A 732 8.27 21.72 31.45
CA ASN A 732 8.39 20.36 31.99
C ASN A 732 9.48 20.24 33.07
N SER A 733 10.46 21.13 33.08
CA SER A 733 11.56 21.12 34.07
C SER A 733 11.26 21.93 35.34
N LEU A 734 10.31 22.88 35.28
CA LEU A 734 9.93 23.72 36.43
C LEU A 734 8.51 23.39 36.89
N ASN A 735 8.31 23.26 38.20
CA ASN A 735 6.99 23.03 38.78
C ASN A 735 6.24 24.36 38.96
N TYR A 736 5.50 24.79 37.92
CA TYR A 736 4.72 26.04 37.99
C TYR A 736 3.47 25.94 38.87
N SER A 737 3.07 24.75 39.31
CA SER A 737 1.86 24.54 40.12
C SER A 737 1.86 25.37 41.40
N ASP A 738 3.04 25.54 41.99
CA ASP A 738 3.23 26.21 43.28
C ASP A 738 3.35 27.74 43.13
N ILE A 739 3.62 28.21 41.90
CA ILE A 739 3.85 29.61 41.56
C ILE A 739 2.58 30.24 40.95
N LEU A 740 1.92 29.49 40.06
CA LEU A 740 0.75 29.92 39.30
C LEU A 740 -0.54 29.41 39.96
N GLU A 741 -0.96 30.08 41.03
CA GLU A 741 -2.20 29.78 41.73
C GLU A 741 -3.42 30.34 40.99
N PHE A 742 -3.97 29.56 40.06
CA PHE A 742 -5.16 29.93 39.31
C PHE A 742 -6.44 29.91 40.14
N LYS A 743 -7.36 30.84 39.86
CA LYS A 743 -8.71 30.79 40.43
C LYS A 743 -9.44 29.51 40.00
N PRO A 744 -10.37 28.98 40.82
CA PRO A 744 -11.19 27.82 40.45
C PRO A 744 -12.02 28.03 39.17
N SER A 745 -12.40 29.27 38.87
CA SER A 745 -13.16 29.65 37.67
C SER A 745 -12.33 29.69 36.38
N THR A 746 -11.00 29.70 36.47
CA THR A 746 -10.11 29.84 35.31
C THR A 746 -10.15 28.59 34.45
N LYS A 747 -10.51 28.76 33.18
CA LYS A 747 -10.63 27.65 32.21
C LYS A 747 -9.25 27.07 31.89
N ARG A 748 -9.20 25.77 31.56
CA ARG A 748 -7.97 25.03 31.22
C ARG A 748 -7.10 25.72 30.17
N GLN A 749 -7.69 26.15 29.04
CA GLN A 749 -6.92 26.84 28.00
C GLN A 749 -6.34 28.18 28.48
N THR A 750 -7.10 28.91 29.30
CA THR A 750 -6.62 30.16 29.91
C THR A 750 -5.43 29.88 30.81
N LYS A 751 -5.46 28.80 31.62
CA LYS A 751 -4.31 28.39 32.45
C LYS A 751 -3.06 28.16 31.60
N VAL A 752 -3.18 27.39 30.51
CA VAL A 752 -2.08 27.13 29.57
C VAL A 752 -1.52 28.43 28.99
N ASN A 753 -2.39 29.30 28.48
CA ASN A 753 -1.97 30.55 27.85
C ASN A 753 -1.25 31.47 28.85
N GLU A 754 -1.76 31.58 30.07
CA GLU A 754 -1.15 32.40 31.11
C GLU A 754 0.16 31.79 31.65
N THR A 755 0.27 30.46 31.74
CA THR A 755 1.56 29.81 32.04
C THR A 755 2.60 30.13 30.98
N ILE A 756 2.24 30.06 29.69
CA ILE A 756 3.17 30.39 28.61
C ILE A 756 3.51 31.88 28.63
N ARG A 757 2.53 32.75 28.83
CA ARG A 757 2.75 34.20 28.95
C ARG A 757 3.67 34.52 30.12
N TYR A 758 3.49 33.84 31.25
CA TYR A 758 4.34 33.98 32.43
C TYR A 758 5.80 33.58 32.14
N ILE A 759 6.02 32.50 31.40
CA ILE A 759 7.38 32.08 30.99
C ILE A 759 8.01 33.08 30.01
N LEU A 760 7.21 33.66 29.10
CA LEU A 760 7.69 34.60 28.08
C LEU A 760 7.93 36.03 28.57
N THR A 761 7.39 36.42 29.73
CA THR A 761 7.44 37.82 30.18
C THR A 761 8.70 38.09 31.00
N GLU A 762 9.55 39.02 30.53
CA GLU A 762 10.87 39.25 31.11
C GLU A 762 10.87 40.17 32.36
N ASP A 763 9.92 41.11 32.49
CA ASP A 763 10.03 42.22 33.45
C ASP A 763 8.74 42.60 34.23
N ASP A 764 7.58 41.97 34.00
CA ASP A 764 6.32 42.22 34.74
C ASP A 764 5.50 40.92 34.92
N PRO A 765 5.12 40.51 36.15
CA PRO A 765 4.24 39.37 36.34
C PRO A 765 2.80 39.70 35.87
N LEU A 766 2.57 39.53 34.57
CA LEU A 766 1.28 39.55 33.88
C LEU A 766 0.36 40.72 34.27
N SER A 767 0.37 41.80 33.48
CA SER A 767 -0.62 42.88 33.58
C SER A 767 -2.06 42.32 33.59
N GLY A 768 -2.84 42.62 34.63
CA GLY A 768 -4.21 42.11 34.81
C GLY A 768 -4.32 40.71 35.43
N TRP A 769 -3.29 40.26 36.15
CA TRP A 769 -3.25 38.96 36.83
C TRP A 769 -4.48 38.71 37.74
N GLU A 770 -5.11 39.76 38.27
CA GLU A 770 -6.27 39.67 39.15
C GLU A 770 -7.46 39.00 38.47
N GLU A 771 -7.50 38.87 37.14
CA GLU A 771 -8.56 38.16 36.43
C GLU A 771 -8.48 36.65 36.66
N ASN A 772 -7.28 36.07 36.52
CA ASN A 772 -7.07 34.62 36.39
C ASN A 772 -6.38 33.95 37.60
N PHE A 773 -5.71 34.72 38.45
CA PHE A 773 -4.92 34.21 39.58
C PHE A 773 -5.49 34.62 40.96
N ILE A 774 -5.23 33.80 41.97
CA ILE A 774 -5.59 34.04 43.38
C ILE A 774 -4.64 35.08 44.01
N LYS A 775 -3.36 35.01 43.65
CA LYS A 775 -2.31 35.93 44.08
C LYS A 775 -1.43 36.33 42.89
N GLN A 776 -0.77 37.47 42.98
CA GLN A 776 0.17 37.90 41.93
C GLN A 776 1.30 36.87 41.81
N PRO A 777 1.56 36.33 40.61
CA PRO A 777 2.71 35.47 40.39
C PRO A 777 4.00 36.23 40.71
N THR A 778 4.92 35.62 41.45
CA THR A 778 6.26 36.20 41.67
C THR A 778 7.10 35.97 40.42
N PRO A 779 7.77 36.98 39.84
CA PRO A 779 8.67 36.76 38.70
C PRO A 779 9.75 35.72 39.00
N PHE A 780 10.12 34.93 37.99
CA PHE A 780 11.26 34.02 38.10
C PHE A 780 12.58 34.80 38.19
N GLU A 781 13.55 34.27 38.93
CA GLU A 781 14.93 34.75 38.82
C GLU A 781 15.52 34.32 37.47
N LYS A 782 15.97 35.29 36.65
CA LYS A 782 16.56 35.03 35.31
C LYS A 782 17.69 33.98 35.36
N ASN A 783 18.43 33.92 36.47
CA ASN A 783 19.49 32.94 36.70
C ASN A 783 18.98 31.49 36.85
N GLU A 784 17.75 31.28 37.30
CA GLU A 784 17.16 29.94 37.42
C GLU A 784 16.70 29.41 36.06
N GLN A 785 15.97 30.23 35.29
CA GLN A 785 15.58 29.87 33.92
C GLN A 785 16.80 29.59 33.05
N HIS A 786 17.84 30.43 33.14
CA HIS A 786 19.08 30.22 32.39
C HIS A 786 19.75 28.88 32.74
N ARG A 787 19.86 28.56 34.04
CA ARG A 787 20.43 27.27 34.49
C ARG A 787 19.64 26.06 33.99
N VAL A 788 18.31 26.15 33.95
CA VAL A 788 17.45 25.07 33.44
C VAL A 788 17.60 24.88 31.94
N LEU A 789 17.75 25.98 31.19
CA LEU A 789 18.01 25.93 29.75
C LEU A 789 19.40 25.39 29.43
N GLU A 790 20.42 25.76 30.22
CA GLU A 790 21.78 25.22 30.10
C GLU A 790 21.83 23.70 30.36
N SER A 791 20.86 23.13 31.08
CA SER A 791 20.78 21.69 31.29
C SER A 791 20.04 20.93 30.18
N MET A 792 19.58 21.62 29.12
CA MET A 792 18.95 20.98 27.97
C MET A 792 19.98 20.17 27.19
N ASP A 793 19.71 18.88 27.02
CA ASP A 793 20.62 17.95 26.33
C ASP A 793 19.86 16.77 25.70
N GLY A 794 20.53 16.06 24.78
CA GLY A 794 20.02 14.86 24.14
C GLY A 794 18.90 15.12 23.15
N VAL A 795 18.84 16.32 22.56
CA VAL A 795 17.79 16.69 21.61
C VAL A 795 18.18 16.23 20.20
N THR A 796 17.22 15.66 19.49
CA THR A 796 17.36 15.26 18.09
C THR A 796 16.62 16.26 17.20
N VAL A 797 17.26 16.71 16.13
CA VAL A 797 16.67 17.63 15.15
C VAL A 797 16.60 16.96 13.79
N ALA A 798 15.49 17.15 13.08
CA ALA A 798 15.35 16.79 11.67
C ALA A 798 15.00 18.01 10.82
N SER A 799 15.55 18.09 9.60
CA SER A 799 15.12 19.05 8.59
C SER A 799 14.68 18.34 7.31
N ASP A 800 13.61 18.86 6.69
CA ASP A 800 13.08 18.34 5.42
C ASP A 800 14.02 18.57 4.22
N GLY A 801 14.93 19.55 4.34
CA GLY A 801 15.91 19.93 3.34
C GLY A 801 17.32 20.02 3.93
N PHE A 802 18.33 20.18 3.07
CA PHE A 802 19.69 20.37 3.56
C PHE A 802 19.83 21.76 4.19
N LEU A 803 20.67 21.87 5.21
CA LEU A 803 21.00 23.15 5.85
C LEU A 803 22.20 23.76 5.11
N PRO A 804 22.07 24.94 4.48
CA PRO A 804 23.14 25.49 3.64
C PRO A 804 24.24 26.23 4.42
N PHE A 805 23.99 26.60 5.69
CA PHE A 805 24.84 27.55 6.42
C PHE A 805 25.06 27.12 7.88
N ARG A 806 26.23 27.51 8.42
CA ARG A 806 26.66 27.24 9.80
C ARG A 806 25.73 27.83 10.87
N ASP A 807 25.10 28.97 10.58
CA ASP A 807 24.23 29.68 11.51
C ASP A 807 23.08 28.81 12.07
N ASN A 808 22.61 27.84 11.28
CA ASN A 808 21.61 26.86 11.72
C ASN A 808 22.16 25.94 12.80
N ILE A 809 23.43 25.54 12.69
CA ILE A 809 24.09 24.70 13.68
C ILE A 809 24.40 25.50 14.94
N ASP A 810 24.89 26.73 14.80
CA ASP A 810 25.12 27.64 15.93
C ASP A 810 23.80 27.92 16.71
N GLU A 811 22.68 28.01 16.00
CA GLU A 811 21.35 28.16 16.62
C GLU A 811 20.88 26.87 17.30
N MET A 812 21.01 25.71 16.63
CA MET A 812 20.63 24.41 17.20
C MET A 812 21.41 24.09 18.49
N ALA A 813 22.70 24.43 18.54
CA ALA A 813 23.56 24.18 19.69
C ALA A 813 23.06 24.85 20.99
N LYS A 814 22.27 25.93 20.89
CA LYS A 814 21.68 26.60 22.06
C LYS A 814 20.60 25.77 22.76
N TYR A 815 20.09 24.74 22.10
CA TYR A 815 18.92 23.97 22.54
C TYR A 815 19.26 22.50 22.83
N GLY A 816 20.49 22.23 23.28
CA GLY A 816 20.89 20.88 23.70
C GLY A 816 20.90 19.82 22.60
N VAL A 817 21.06 20.25 21.34
CA VAL A 817 21.02 19.36 20.20
C VAL A 817 22.28 18.50 20.16
N THR A 818 22.11 17.19 20.10
CA THR A 818 23.21 16.21 20.00
C THR A 818 23.17 15.42 18.69
N THR A 819 22.03 15.41 18.01
CA THR A 819 21.82 14.70 16.75
C THR A 819 21.08 15.58 15.74
N LEU A 820 21.62 15.69 14.53
CA LEU A 820 20.99 16.37 13.39
C LEU A 820 20.76 15.37 12.26
N ILE A 821 19.54 15.33 11.75
CA ILE A 821 19.10 14.51 10.62
C ILE A 821 18.74 15.44 9.47
N GLN A 822 19.39 15.26 8.33
CA GLN A 822 19.10 16.03 7.12
C GLN A 822 19.40 15.20 5.86
N PRO A 823 18.93 15.58 4.66
CA PRO A 823 19.25 14.86 3.42
C PRO A 823 20.75 14.85 3.06
N GLY A 824 21.48 15.92 3.36
CA GLY A 824 22.83 16.15 2.80
C GLY A 824 22.80 16.46 1.30
N GLY A 825 23.99 16.52 0.69
CA GLY A 825 24.18 16.82 -0.74
C GLY A 825 24.23 18.31 -1.08
N SER A 826 24.51 19.18 -0.11
CA SER A 826 24.79 20.60 -0.37
C SER A 826 26.23 20.82 -0.83
N VAL A 827 26.45 21.84 -1.66
CA VAL A 827 27.80 22.34 -1.97
C VAL A 827 28.52 22.85 -0.72
N SER A 828 27.77 23.18 0.34
CA SER A 828 28.28 23.70 1.61
C SER A 828 28.25 22.68 2.76
N ASP A 829 28.06 21.40 2.47
CA ASP A 829 27.97 20.35 3.50
C ASP A 829 29.19 20.30 4.41
N ASP A 830 30.39 20.55 3.89
CA ASP A 830 31.63 20.47 4.69
C ASP A 830 31.67 21.54 5.79
N ILE A 831 31.17 22.75 5.52
CA ILE A 831 31.05 23.83 6.52
C ILE A 831 30.09 23.41 7.65
N VAL A 832 29.01 22.72 7.30
CA VAL A 832 28.00 22.26 8.26
C VAL A 832 28.53 21.08 9.07
N LYS A 833 29.25 20.14 8.45
CA LYS A 833 29.93 19.04 9.15
C LYS A 833 30.96 19.57 10.15
N ASP A 834 31.79 20.53 9.74
CA ASP A 834 32.78 21.16 10.63
C ASP A 834 32.11 21.86 11.81
N ALA A 835 30.99 22.57 11.56
CA ALA A 835 30.21 23.19 12.63
C ALA A 835 29.63 22.13 13.59
N CYS A 836 29.02 21.07 13.06
CA CYS A 836 28.49 19.96 13.86
C CYS A 836 29.59 19.32 14.73
N GLN A 837 30.78 19.07 14.17
CA GLN A 837 31.94 18.58 14.92
C GLN A 837 32.34 19.53 16.05
N SER A 838 32.36 20.85 15.81
CA SER A 838 32.72 21.84 16.83
C SER A 838 31.77 21.88 18.03
N TYR A 839 30.50 21.47 17.85
CA TYR A 839 29.49 21.39 18.90
C TYR A 839 29.22 19.94 19.38
N ASN A 840 30.00 18.95 18.92
CA ASN A 840 29.75 17.52 19.17
C ASN A 840 28.36 17.04 18.73
N ILE A 841 27.80 17.64 17.68
CA ILE A 841 26.52 17.24 17.07
C ILE A 841 26.78 16.13 16.06
N ARG A 842 26.12 14.99 16.24
CA ARG A 842 26.14 13.89 15.28
C ARG A 842 25.24 14.22 14.10
N MET A 843 25.83 14.47 12.94
CA MET A 843 25.09 14.68 11.69
C MET A 843 24.83 13.35 10.96
N ILE A 844 23.57 13.08 10.62
CA ILE A 844 23.09 11.90 9.90
C ILE A 844 22.48 12.37 8.57
N CYS A 845 23.00 11.82 7.46
CA CYS A 845 22.52 12.13 6.11
C CYS A 845 21.53 11.07 5.64
N THR A 846 20.29 11.45 5.33
CA THR A 846 19.24 10.53 4.87
C THR A 846 19.24 10.30 3.35
N GLY A 847 19.93 11.15 2.58
CA GLY A 847 19.92 11.13 1.12
C GLY A 847 18.59 11.55 0.47
N THR A 848 17.55 11.85 1.26
CA THR A 848 16.18 12.07 0.76
C THR A 848 15.60 13.36 1.32
N ARG A 849 15.13 14.25 0.43
CA ARG A 849 14.42 15.49 0.80
C ARG A 849 12.94 15.19 1.04
N LEU A 850 12.34 15.89 1.99
CA LEU A 850 11.00 15.62 2.51
C LEU A 850 10.02 16.79 2.31
N PHE A 851 10.16 17.55 1.22
CA PHE A 851 9.28 18.68 0.94
C PHE A 851 7.81 18.26 0.80
N HIS A 852 6.95 18.99 1.49
CA HIS A 852 5.50 18.86 1.47
C HIS A 852 4.87 20.21 1.08
N HIS A 853 4.29 20.29 -0.13
CA HIS A 853 3.83 21.53 -0.79
C HIS A 853 2.37 21.48 -1.23
#